data_AF-A0A960CER6-F1
#
_entry.id   AF-A0A960CER6-F1
#
_cell.length_a   1.000
_cell.length_b   1.000
_cell.length_c   1.000
_cell.angle_alpha   90.00
_cell.angle_beta   90.00
_cell.angle_gamma   90.00
#
_symmetry.space_group_name_H-M   'P 1'
#
loop_
_entity.id
_entity.type
_entity.pdbx_description
1 polymer ?
#
loop_
_entity_poly.entity_id
_entity_poly.type
_entity_poly.pdbx_seq_one_letter_code
_entity_poly.pdbx_strand_id
1 'polypeptide(L)'
;MSTSRKATHLGATATIFAIAMLGPTVGAAHADTGTADQSVEAASQRSARPSRLAQAGFPGPGSRRGALPANRESQPRSGGHPVSASPAAAAPRQSRAVLGVAPRSAAAVRGNFLAVTPGPAVPAVFSRRGVADAVDVAPAAAVRACAGCAAATSGSPRQSMGAAFQRMLTDAANRLSTLPANPLTDLLEGAVWLTRRTLFPASVGVITTPIEVPLYFTSVGSDQKLGIYVALGSSSTPQLFEFDTGGPGFFAAYASADPAFSPWWGSNVPTTGAPVQETFDSGLHYTGNAVATTVSLFSSPGSANPLVSTASVTVGQMDTIINTKQDETYWTPQGSTTPPIDGAFYGDFGASPMYAANGISDLLTQLTFARGVLPGYRIHVDPATQQAWVQIGLTAADTADSAGMYFPMVPDSAAPTSATEPYSGTRFYSEQLFNATVNIAKQDTTVISDANVGITPDTGAHTTLHNTDQSPPPSPTDYAGLMDGAKKLQTDLAFSLSGTTIDGSPASFFDFTTTDTNDDGKVSVQNGNTDAAGPGYYLNTGIYLFFRYDVVYFLGNSQGGGVIGLIESASSVTAASTAAKGWHPGSIIGLFVSNGTADHPDAGLLVGNGFSYNAQTCGGFDPCAGGRAGLLVGSGGNGYGSGDGGNAGLFWGSAGHGGNAASTCTAGCAGGDGGNAGLFGDGGNGGVGANGEGGGNGGRGGLLGGNGGDGGAGGAGVATVADGQGGQGGQGGDASPLALRGSGGKGGAGGVGAVGVAGSAGTDPGDDGGIGGVGARGGHGGAGGSGSRLFGRGGDGGAGGAGGTGGTGGNGEDGNHSETAGGVGDVGGAGGTGGLGGVGGTGGNAGVGHVLLFVGNPGLAGEGGRGGTGGDAGSGGSGGRGGDGHADTRDGGTGGAGGNGGTGGLGGVGGVPGSGRDPIPGNGGNGGGGGGAGTGGTGGAGVVGDNTSPDGGNGGDGGDPGAPGAGGAGGAQGAGCGCARDGAAGALGAAATSGGDGGAGGAGISGGSGGNGGDGGSVGDGGAGGAGGAGTNGDLQTPAGKGGAGGAGGSGGADVGKGGAGGSGGAGGIGSAKGGNGGRGGKGGSALALLGTGGRGGGGGDGLFTDADGGDGGDGGNGGSLGSGGAGGKGGAAGQGGTAGKDGTPGSP
;
A
#
# COMPACT_ATOMS: atom_id res chain seq x y z
N MET A 1 -33.48 56.55 8.07
CA MET A 1 -33.95 56.96 9.42
C MET A 1 -35.35 56.41 9.65
N SER A 2 -35.72 56.19 10.91
CA SER A 2 -37.04 55.75 11.44
C SER A 2 -37.38 54.24 11.48
N THR A 3 -37.24 53.70 12.69
CA THR A 3 -38.11 52.77 13.47
C THR A 3 -38.88 51.63 12.74
N SER A 4 -38.75 50.34 13.07
CA SER A 4 -38.82 49.59 14.36
C SER A 4 -40.25 49.25 14.84
N ARG A 5 -40.67 47.97 14.69
CA ARG A 5 -41.00 47.01 15.79
C ARG A 5 -41.74 45.73 15.33
N LYS A 6 -41.27 44.56 15.84
CA LYS A 6 -42.00 43.36 16.34
C LYS A 6 -43.06 42.66 15.44
N ALA A 7 -43.23 41.33 15.38
CA ALA A 7 -42.62 40.13 15.97
C ALA A 7 -43.45 38.89 15.54
N THR A 8 -42.86 37.68 15.60
CA THR A 8 -43.51 36.33 15.80
C THR A 8 -44.53 35.81 14.77
N HIS A 9 -44.69 34.49 14.47
CA HIS A 9 -44.32 33.24 15.17
C HIS A 9 -44.28 32.01 14.19
N LEU A 10 -43.56 30.95 14.61
CA LEU A 10 -43.76 29.49 14.37
C LEU A 10 -43.82 28.86 12.95
N GLY A 11 -43.07 27.76 12.79
CA GLY A 11 -43.20 26.73 11.74
C GLY A 11 -41.86 26.35 11.09
N ALA A 12 -41.35 25.11 11.13
CA ALA A 12 -41.88 23.90 11.76
C ALA A 12 -40.76 22.94 12.22
N THR A 13 -40.98 22.26 13.34
CA THR A 13 -40.13 21.20 13.88
C THR A 13 -40.68 19.83 13.46
N ALA A 14 -40.04 19.17 12.48
CA ALA A 14 -40.14 17.74 12.11
C ALA A 14 -39.24 17.54 10.87
N THR A 15 -38.19 16.73 10.83
CA THR A 15 -38.17 15.30 11.17
C THR A 15 -36.74 14.82 11.42
N ILE A 16 -36.22 14.98 12.65
CA ILE A 16 -35.00 14.27 13.13
C ILE A 16 -35.19 13.91 14.61
N PHE A 17 -36.06 12.93 14.88
CA PHE A 17 -36.16 12.31 16.20
C PHE A 17 -36.75 10.89 16.12
N ALA A 18 -35.99 9.97 15.50
CA ALA A 18 -36.18 8.54 15.59
C ALA A 18 -34.82 7.85 15.33
N ILE A 19 -34.53 6.79 16.11
CA ILE A 19 -33.25 6.05 16.23
C ILE A 19 -32.37 6.58 17.37
N ALA A 20 -32.86 6.34 18.59
CA ALA A 20 -32.08 6.35 19.83
C ALA A 20 -32.61 5.26 20.78
N MET A 21 -32.61 4.00 20.30
CA MET A 21 -32.75 2.74 21.05
C MET A 21 -32.65 1.56 20.06
N LEU A 22 -31.42 1.17 19.70
CA LEU A 22 -30.93 -0.10 19.15
C LEU A 22 -29.51 0.18 18.62
N GLY A 23 -28.55 -0.70 18.92
CA GLY A 23 -27.13 -0.46 18.65
C GLY A 23 -26.77 -0.51 17.16
N PRO A 24 -25.67 0.12 16.72
CA PRO A 24 -25.29 0.17 15.32
C PRO A 24 -24.71 -1.17 14.83
N THR A 25 -25.52 -1.91 14.08
CA THR A 25 -25.01 -2.90 13.11
C THR A 25 -24.58 -2.16 11.85
N VAL A 26 -23.28 -2.00 11.62
CA VAL A 26 -22.74 -1.36 10.40
C VAL A 26 -22.69 -2.40 9.28
N GLY A 27 -23.76 -2.47 8.49
CA GLY A 27 -23.75 -3.21 7.22
C GLY A 27 -23.08 -2.38 6.13
N ALA A 28 -21.87 -2.77 5.70
CA ALA A 28 -21.19 -2.09 4.60
C ALA A 28 -22.03 -2.16 3.31
N ALA A 29 -22.15 -1.04 2.60
CA ALA A 29 -22.73 -0.96 1.27
C ALA A 29 -21.67 -0.47 0.28
N HIS A 30 -21.60 -1.14 -0.87
CA HIS A 30 -20.71 -0.84 -1.99
C HIS A 30 -20.58 0.66 -2.31
N ALA A 31 -19.34 1.09 -2.51
CA ALA A 31 -19.00 2.12 -3.49
C ALA A 31 -18.11 1.47 -4.55
N ASP A 32 -18.63 1.45 -5.78
CA ASP A 32 -17.92 1.04 -6.99
C ASP A 32 -16.94 2.16 -7.40
N THR A 33 -15.74 1.81 -7.86
CA THR A 33 -14.78 2.77 -8.42
C THR A 33 -14.12 2.19 -9.66
N GLY A 34 -14.85 2.24 -10.76
CA GLY A 34 -14.27 2.18 -12.10
C GLY A 34 -13.24 3.30 -12.34
N THR A 35 -12.36 3.05 -13.30
CA THR A 35 -11.22 3.87 -13.68
C THR A 35 -11.59 5.12 -14.47
N ALA A 36 -10.92 6.24 -14.19
CA ALA A 36 -10.66 7.35 -15.10
C ALA A 36 -9.27 7.90 -14.67
N ASP A 37 -8.21 7.81 -15.47
CA ASP A 37 -8.01 8.36 -16.81
C ASP A 37 -8.22 9.89 -16.86
N GLN A 38 -7.17 10.61 -17.25
CA GLN A 38 -7.13 12.07 -17.33
C GLN A 38 -6.71 12.50 -18.73
N SER A 39 -7.55 13.28 -19.41
CA SER A 39 -7.26 14.70 -19.69
C SER A 39 -8.24 15.30 -20.73
N VAL A 40 -8.01 16.57 -21.07
CA VAL A 40 -8.70 17.42 -22.06
C VAL A 40 -9.90 18.20 -21.53
N GLU A 41 -9.59 19.38 -20.97
CA GLU A 41 -10.57 20.44 -20.74
C GLU A 41 -10.59 21.39 -21.96
N ALA A 42 -11.68 21.37 -22.72
CA ALA A 42 -11.92 22.25 -23.86
C ALA A 42 -13.37 22.74 -23.85
N ALA A 43 -13.63 23.86 -23.17
CA ALA A 43 -14.97 24.41 -23.02
C ALA A 43 -15.30 25.46 -24.09
N SER A 44 -16.38 25.25 -24.85
CA SER A 44 -17.43 26.26 -25.13
C SER A 44 -18.41 25.78 -26.22
N GLN A 45 -19.66 25.49 -25.83
CA GLN A 45 -20.84 25.72 -26.67
C GLN A 45 -22.10 25.94 -25.82
N ARG A 46 -22.68 27.15 -25.90
CA ARG A 46 -24.12 27.46 -25.75
C ARG A 46 -24.37 28.82 -26.43
N SER A 47 -25.53 29.14 -26.99
CA SER A 47 -26.70 28.33 -27.39
C SER A 47 -27.58 29.21 -28.30
N ALA A 48 -28.32 28.62 -29.23
CA ALA A 48 -29.38 29.30 -29.96
C ALA A 48 -30.68 28.49 -29.95
N ARG A 49 -31.66 29.01 -29.20
CA ARG A 49 -33.13 28.88 -29.32
C ARG A 49 -33.73 27.70 -30.14
N PRO A 50 -34.63 26.90 -29.53
CA PRO A 50 -35.74 26.29 -30.25
C PRO A 50 -36.96 27.23 -30.30
N SER A 51 -37.64 27.27 -31.45
CA SER A 51 -38.98 27.88 -31.61
C SER A 51 -40.00 26.83 -32.04
N ARG A 52 -41.24 26.97 -31.55
CA ARG A 52 -42.35 26.01 -31.72
C ARG A 52 -42.98 26.04 -33.14
N LEU A 53 -43.87 25.06 -33.36
CA LEU A 53 -44.80 24.86 -34.48
C LEU A 53 -44.13 24.29 -35.76
N ALA A 54 -44.78 23.43 -36.55
CA ALA A 54 -46.22 23.18 -36.66
C ALA A 54 -46.64 21.70 -36.75
N GLN A 55 -47.95 21.49 -36.68
CA GLN A 55 -48.66 20.22 -36.66
C GLN A 55 -49.24 19.91 -38.06
N ALA A 56 -48.83 18.80 -38.66
CA ALA A 56 -49.45 18.11 -39.81
C ALA A 56 -48.82 16.70 -39.87
N GLY A 57 -49.47 15.61 -40.27
CA GLY A 57 -50.76 15.41 -40.90
C GLY A 57 -50.65 14.08 -41.67
N PHE A 58 -51.48 13.08 -41.35
CA PHE A 58 -51.48 11.74 -41.96
C PHE A 58 -51.49 11.78 -43.51
N PRO A 59 -50.81 10.83 -44.21
CA PRO A 59 -51.43 9.52 -44.43
C PRO A 59 -50.47 8.30 -44.51
N GLY A 60 -51.00 7.10 -44.26
CA GLY A 60 -50.47 5.84 -44.84
C GLY A 60 -51.19 5.51 -46.16
N PRO A 61 -51.19 4.25 -46.67
CA PRO A 61 -50.44 3.05 -46.27
C PRO A 61 -49.64 2.44 -47.45
N GLY A 62 -48.94 1.30 -47.27
CA GLY A 62 -48.31 0.62 -48.41
C GLY A 62 -47.55 -0.68 -48.13
N SER A 63 -48.25 -1.81 -47.98
CA SER A 63 -47.62 -3.15 -47.94
C SER A 63 -47.27 -3.67 -49.35
N ARG A 64 -46.09 -4.26 -49.55
CA ARG A 64 -45.84 -5.28 -50.61
C ARG A 64 -44.91 -6.40 -50.16
N ARG A 65 -45.02 -7.53 -50.89
CA ARG A 65 -44.46 -8.86 -50.58
C ARG A 65 -43.20 -9.16 -51.41
N GLY A 66 -42.43 -10.15 -50.95
CA GLY A 66 -41.43 -10.91 -51.70
C GLY A 66 -40.24 -11.23 -50.79
N ALA A 67 -39.75 -12.44 -50.52
CA ALA A 67 -39.82 -13.81 -51.07
C ALA A 67 -38.36 -14.32 -51.12
N LEU A 68 -38.14 -15.59 -50.75
CA LEU A 68 -36.82 -16.24 -50.57
C LEU A 68 -36.09 -16.49 -51.92
N PRO A 69 -34.76 -16.69 -51.89
CA PRO A 69 -34.18 -18.06 -51.86
C PRO A 69 -33.04 -18.18 -50.80
N ALA A 70 -32.74 -19.32 -50.17
CA ALA A 70 -32.63 -20.74 -50.55
C ALA A 70 -31.25 -21.14 -51.16
N ASN A 71 -30.49 -21.93 -50.38
CA ASN A 71 -29.12 -22.39 -50.64
C ASN A 71 -28.97 -23.32 -51.87
N ARG A 72 -27.74 -23.43 -52.39
CA ARG A 72 -27.28 -24.68 -53.02
C ARG A 72 -25.80 -24.95 -52.77
N GLU A 73 -25.46 -26.23 -52.70
CA GLU A 73 -24.16 -26.78 -52.27
C GLU A 73 -23.09 -26.78 -53.37
N SER A 74 -21.82 -26.96 -52.96
CA SER A 74 -20.87 -27.79 -53.72
C SER A 74 -19.85 -28.47 -52.80
N GLN A 75 -19.79 -29.80 -52.82
CA GLN A 75 -18.67 -30.59 -52.30
C GLN A 75 -17.63 -30.84 -53.41
N PRO A 76 -16.33 -30.97 -53.10
CA PRO A 76 -15.34 -31.52 -54.02
C PRO A 76 -15.20 -33.05 -53.88
N ARG A 77 -14.79 -33.74 -54.95
CA ARG A 77 -14.59 -35.21 -54.96
C ARG A 77 -13.29 -35.64 -55.66
N SER A 78 -12.39 -36.23 -54.86
CA SER A 78 -11.56 -37.43 -55.13
C SER A 78 -10.59 -37.56 -56.34
N GLY A 79 -9.32 -37.89 -56.02
CA GLY A 79 -8.40 -38.74 -56.80
C GLY A 79 -6.90 -38.34 -56.61
N GLY A 80 -5.91 -39.22 -56.38
CA GLY A 80 -5.93 -40.63 -55.97
C GLY A 80 -4.59 -41.40 -56.13
N HIS A 81 -3.90 -41.71 -55.01
CA HIS A 81 -2.91 -42.81 -54.77
C HIS A 81 -1.62 -42.96 -55.63
N PRO A 82 -0.66 -43.85 -55.25
CA PRO A 82 -0.16 -44.31 -53.93
C PRO A 82 1.35 -43.90 -53.75
N VAL A 83 2.15 -44.23 -52.73
CA VAL A 83 2.43 -45.44 -51.91
C VAL A 83 3.16 -44.98 -50.60
N SER A 84 3.64 -45.75 -49.60
CA SER A 84 3.81 -47.20 -49.39
C SER A 84 3.49 -47.63 -47.92
N ALA A 85 4.43 -48.22 -47.16
CA ALA A 85 4.22 -48.81 -45.83
C ALA A 85 5.50 -48.90 -44.95
N SER A 86 5.38 -48.60 -43.65
CA SER A 86 5.69 -49.46 -42.45
C SER A 86 7.11 -50.07 -42.21
N PRO A 87 7.41 -50.71 -41.04
CA PRO A 87 7.15 -50.37 -39.62
C PRO A 87 8.31 -50.72 -38.62
N ALA A 88 8.09 -50.49 -37.30
CA ALA A 88 8.75 -51.15 -36.14
C ALA A 88 10.27 -50.85 -35.93
N ALA A 89 10.96 -51.22 -34.83
CA ALA A 89 10.63 -52.03 -33.66
C ALA A 89 11.47 -51.66 -32.39
N ALA A 90 10.91 -51.96 -31.21
CA ALA A 90 11.48 -52.73 -30.07
C ALA A 90 12.89 -52.47 -29.45
N ALA A 91 12.92 -52.58 -28.11
CA ALA A 91 14.05 -52.45 -27.18
C ALA A 91 15.16 -53.53 -27.29
N PRO A 92 16.23 -53.41 -26.47
CA PRO A 92 16.34 -54.41 -25.39
C PRO A 92 16.65 -53.85 -23.98
N ARG A 93 16.42 -54.71 -22.98
CA ARG A 93 16.62 -54.49 -21.53
C ARG A 93 17.97 -55.07 -21.04
N GLN A 94 18.23 -54.86 -19.73
CA GLN A 94 18.95 -55.70 -18.74
C GLN A 94 20.29 -55.09 -18.25
N SER A 95 20.67 -55.06 -16.95
CA SER A 95 20.11 -55.71 -15.74
C SER A 95 20.41 -54.97 -14.41
N ARG A 96 19.53 -55.14 -13.41
CA ARG A 96 19.77 -55.27 -11.92
C ARG A 96 20.48 -54.13 -11.13
N ALA A 97 20.14 -53.84 -9.86
CA ALA A 97 19.02 -54.24 -8.97
C ALA A 97 19.06 -53.46 -7.61
N VAL A 98 18.02 -53.66 -6.76
CA VAL A 98 17.96 -53.39 -5.28
C VAL A 98 17.66 -51.90 -4.91
N LEU A 99 16.70 -51.49 -4.05
CA LEU A 99 15.71 -52.14 -3.15
C LEU A 99 14.37 -51.32 -3.07
N GLY A 100 13.35 -51.77 -2.30
CA GLY A 100 11.96 -51.24 -2.24
C GLY A 100 11.76 -49.79 -1.75
N VAL A 101 10.54 -49.24 -1.60
CA VAL A 101 9.22 -49.83 -1.21
C VAL A 101 8.05 -49.07 -1.87
N ALA A 102 6.87 -49.69 -2.01
CA ALA A 102 5.68 -49.12 -2.68
C ALA A 102 4.59 -48.59 -1.70
N PRO A 103 3.70 -47.71 -2.16
CA PRO A 103 2.31 -47.64 -1.68
C PRO A 103 1.30 -48.25 -2.70
N ARG A 104 0.16 -48.70 -2.19
CA ARG A 104 -0.92 -49.34 -2.95
C ARG A 104 -2.02 -48.36 -3.37
N SER A 105 -2.76 -48.74 -4.40
CA SER A 105 -3.86 -48.01 -5.03
C SER A 105 -5.09 -47.83 -4.12
N ALA A 106 -5.79 -46.70 -4.28
CA ALA A 106 -7.20 -46.51 -3.97
C ALA A 106 -7.84 -45.83 -5.20
N ALA A 107 -8.62 -46.56 -6.01
CA ALA A 107 -10.06 -46.73 -5.84
C ALA A 107 -10.86 -45.49 -6.33
N ALA A 108 -11.14 -45.45 -7.63
CA ALA A 108 -11.99 -44.43 -8.24
C ALA A 108 -13.46 -44.59 -7.83
N VAL A 109 -14.08 -43.51 -7.36
CA VAL A 109 -15.54 -43.42 -7.17
C VAL A 109 -16.11 -42.53 -8.27
N ARG A 110 -17.06 -43.07 -9.05
CA ARG A 110 -17.76 -42.33 -10.10
C ARG A 110 -18.84 -41.44 -9.49
N GLY A 111 -18.76 -40.13 -9.73
CA GLY A 111 -19.88 -39.20 -9.56
C GLY A 111 -20.46 -38.83 -10.94
N ASN A 112 -21.74 -39.09 -11.18
CA ASN A 112 -22.38 -38.82 -12.47
C ASN A 112 -22.53 -37.31 -12.71
N PHE A 113 -22.04 -36.82 -13.85
CA PHE A 113 -22.51 -35.56 -14.43
C PHE A 113 -23.96 -35.75 -14.89
N LEU A 114 -24.90 -35.06 -14.25
CA LEU A 114 -26.28 -34.93 -14.69
C LEU A 114 -26.46 -33.53 -15.29
N ALA A 115 -26.61 -33.48 -16.61
CA ALA A 115 -26.84 -32.23 -17.33
C ALA A 115 -28.24 -31.66 -16.96
N VAL A 116 -28.27 -30.38 -16.57
CA VAL A 116 -29.52 -29.63 -16.38
C VAL A 116 -29.69 -28.66 -17.54
N THR A 117 -30.78 -28.80 -18.27
CA THR A 117 -31.17 -27.94 -19.39
C THR A 117 -31.72 -26.59 -18.89
N PRO A 118 -31.39 -25.45 -19.53
CA PRO A 118 -31.94 -24.15 -19.16
C PRO A 118 -33.39 -23.97 -19.66
N GLY A 119 -34.27 -23.53 -18.77
CA GLY A 119 -35.63 -23.03 -19.08
C GLY A 119 -35.66 -21.50 -19.25
N PRO A 120 -36.70 -20.94 -19.88
CA PRO A 120 -36.69 -19.54 -20.36
C PRO A 120 -37.03 -18.48 -19.30
N ALA A 121 -36.59 -17.25 -19.60
CA ALA A 121 -36.68 -16.07 -18.73
C ALA A 121 -38.09 -15.46 -18.59
N VAL A 122 -38.26 -14.68 -17.52
CA VAL A 122 -39.42 -13.80 -17.26
C VAL A 122 -38.89 -12.40 -16.89
N PRO A 123 -39.41 -11.29 -17.46
CA PRO A 123 -38.76 -9.97 -17.38
C PRO A 123 -39.11 -9.17 -16.12
N ALA A 124 -38.14 -8.38 -15.64
CA ALA A 124 -38.34 -7.41 -14.56
C ALA A 124 -38.89 -6.07 -15.09
N VAL A 125 -39.80 -5.46 -14.32
CA VAL A 125 -40.44 -4.17 -14.62
C VAL A 125 -39.74 -3.06 -13.82
N PHE A 126 -39.26 -2.02 -14.50
CA PHE A 126 -38.73 -0.80 -13.86
C PHE A 126 -39.64 0.41 -14.12
N SER A 127 -39.97 1.16 -13.06
CA SER A 127 -40.77 2.39 -13.12
C SER A 127 -39.90 3.61 -12.81
N ARG A 128 -39.95 4.65 -13.66
CA ARG A 128 -39.20 5.90 -13.49
C ARG A 128 -39.92 6.92 -12.60
N ARG A 129 -39.14 7.70 -11.85
CA ARG A 129 -39.37 9.13 -11.59
C ARG A 129 -38.02 9.85 -11.58
N GLY A 130 -37.98 11.09 -12.08
CA GLY A 130 -36.81 11.96 -12.07
C GLY A 130 -37.17 13.38 -11.61
N VAL A 131 -36.38 14.37 -12.05
CA VAL A 131 -36.34 15.84 -11.74
C VAL A 131 -34.96 16.15 -11.12
N ALA A 132 -34.13 17.15 -11.47
CA ALA A 132 -33.90 18.07 -12.60
C ALA A 132 -33.28 19.36 -12.00
N ASP A 133 -32.16 19.85 -12.58
CA ASP A 133 -31.80 21.27 -12.84
C ASP A 133 -31.66 22.29 -11.66
N ALA A 134 -30.91 23.41 -11.70
CA ALA A 134 -30.00 24.10 -12.65
C ALA A 134 -29.01 25.04 -11.87
N VAL A 135 -27.71 25.18 -12.17
CA VAL A 135 -26.93 25.98 -13.19
C VAL A 135 -26.65 27.49 -12.85
N ASP A 136 -25.46 27.99 -13.28
CA ASP A 136 -25.07 29.38 -13.74
C ASP A 136 -24.48 30.42 -12.73
N VAL A 137 -23.43 31.27 -12.98
CA VAL A 137 -22.54 31.61 -14.14
C VAL A 137 -21.08 32.01 -13.69
N ALA A 138 -20.12 31.97 -14.63
CA ALA A 138 -18.65 32.31 -14.62
C ALA A 138 -18.29 33.86 -14.61
N PRO A 139 -17.06 34.40 -14.94
CA PRO A 139 -15.89 33.86 -15.69
C PRO A 139 -14.43 34.21 -15.23
N ALA A 140 -13.45 33.75 -16.05
CA ALA A 140 -11.97 33.70 -15.94
C ALA A 140 -11.21 35.06 -16.02
N ALA A 141 -9.86 35.19 -15.96
CA ALA A 141 -8.71 34.27 -16.21
C ALA A 141 -7.45 34.73 -15.38
N ALA A 142 -6.18 34.29 -15.53
CA ALA A 142 -5.43 33.56 -16.58
C ALA A 142 -4.18 32.79 -16.02
N VAL A 143 -3.24 32.35 -16.89
CA VAL A 143 -2.14 31.39 -16.58
C VAL A 143 -0.78 31.82 -17.17
N ARG A 144 0.34 31.45 -16.52
CA ARG A 144 1.66 31.23 -17.19
C ARG A 144 2.52 30.17 -16.47
N ALA A 145 3.07 29.23 -17.22
CA ALA A 145 4.02 28.17 -16.79
C ALA A 145 5.49 28.68 -16.86
N CYS A 146 6.60 27.96 -16.58
CA CYS A 146 6.94 26.57 -16.19
C CYS A 146 8.42 26.62 -15.64
N ALA A 147 9.20 25.59 -15.25
CA ALA A 147 9.10 24.11 -15.19
C ALA A 147 10.16 23.57 -14.18
N GLY A 148 10.10 22.28 -13.79
CA GLY A 148 11.20 21.58 -13.08
C GLY A 148 10.79 20.23 -12.46
N CYS A 149 11.17 19.11 -13.09
CA CYS A 149 10.86 17.76 -12.58
C CYS A 149 11.94 17.21 -11.64
N ALA A 150 11.50 16.56 -10.56
CA ALA A 150 12.21 15.45 -9.92
C ALA A 150 11.19 14.33 -9.66
N ALA A 151 11.61 13.06 -9.81
CA ALA A 151 10.68 11.93 -9.90
C ALA A 151 10.06 11.55 -8.54
N ALA A 152 8.76 11.25 -8.53
CA ALA A 152 8.04 10.68 -7.39
C ALA A 152 7.45 9.31 -7.78
N THR A 153 7.70 8.30 -6.96
CA THR A 153 7.17 6.94 -7.13
C THR A 153 5.72 6.83 -6.64
N SER A 154 4.94 5.96 -7.27
CA SER A 154 3.47 5.97 -7.20
C SER A 154 2.88 5.25 -5.98
N GLY A 155 2.26 6.00 -5.07
CA GLY A 155 1.37 5.47 -4.03
C GLY A 155 0.00 5.02 -4.57
N SER A 156 -0.58 3.96 -4.02
CA SER A 156 -1.79 3.33 -4.57
C SER A 156 -3.10 4.10 -4.29
N PRO A 157 -4.09 4.09 -5.21
CA PRO A 157 -5.24 5.02 -5.14
C PRO A 157 -6.16 4.90 -3.90
N ARG A 158 -6.18 3.73 -3.22
CA ARG A 158 -7.09 3.47 -2.09
C ARG A 158 -6.75 4.21 -0.80
N GLN A 159 -5.51 4.70 -0.64
CA GLN A 159 -5.16 5.57 0.49
C GLN A 159 -5.69 7.00 0.31
N SER A 160 -5.98 7.43 -0.92
CA SER A 160 -6.30 8.84 -1.22
C SER A 160 -7.67 9.29 -0.71
N MET A 161 -8.72 8.46 -0.78
CA MET A 161 -10.08 8.84 -0.36
C MET A 161 -10.20 9.02 1.17
N GLY A 162 -9.56 8.13 1.96
CA GLY A 162 -9.51 8.28 3.42
C GLY A 162 -8.78 9.55 3.82
N ALA A 163 -7.57 9.76 3.29
CA ALA A 163 -6.78 10.96 3.54
C ALA A 163 -7.44 12.25 3.02
N ALA A 164 -8.14 12.23 1.88
CA ALA A 164 -8.85 13.39 1.34
C ALA A 164 -10.10 13.73 2.16
N PHE A 165 -10.86 12.73 2.62
CA PHE A 165 -12.01 12.95 3.50
C PHE A 165 -11.58 13.40 4.90
N GLN A 166 -10.47 12.87 5.42
CA GLN A 166 -9.83 13.36 6.65
C GLN A 166 -9.39 14.83 6.49
N ARG A 167 -8.70 15.20 5.40
CA ARG A 167 -8.34 16.59 5.08
C ARG A 167 -9.57 17.50 5.00
N MET A 168 -10.63 17.07 4.33
CA MET A 168 -11.89 17.83 4.24
C MET A 168 -12.52 18.08 5.63
N LEU A 169 -12.47 17.10 6.53
CA LEU A 169 -12.96 17.26 7.90
C LEU A 169 -12.07 18.18 8.74
N THR A 170 -10.73 18.13 8.57
CA THR A 170 -9.84 19.11 9.23
C THR A 170 -10.06 20.51 8.69
N ASP A 171 -10.13 20.70 7.36
CA ASP A 171 -10.35 22.02 6.75
C ASP A 171 -11.70 22.63 7.17
N ALA A 172 -12.72 21.79 7.36
CA ALA A 172 -14.01 22.22 7.92
C ALA A 172 -13.88 22.67 9.39
N ALA A 173 -13.16 21.90 10.23
CA ALA A 173 -12.91 22.26 11.63
C ALA A 173 -12.08 23.55 11.76
N ASN A 174 -10.98 23.67 11.02
CA ASN A 174 -10.12 24.85 11.03
C ASN A 174 -10.82 26.09 10.47
N ARG A 175 -11.80 25.95 9.56
CA ARG A 175 -12.65 27.07 9.14
C ARG A 175 -13.69 27.43 10.20
N LEU A 176 -14.27 26.46 10.90
CA LEU A 176 -15.20 26.70 12.01
C LEU A 176 -14.54 27.48 13.16
N SER A 177 -13.28 27.17 13.50
CA SER A 177 -12.54 27.86 14.57
C SER A 177 -12.15 29.32 14.24
N THR A 178 -12.20 29.73 12.96
CA THR A 178 -12.06 31.16 12.57
C THR A 178 -13.33 31.99 12.74
N LEU A 179 -14.46 31.37 13.09
CA LEU A 179 -15.71 32.08 13.36
C LEU A 179 -15.78 32.58 14.82
N PRO A 180 -16.53 33.66 15.13
CA PRO A 180 -16.64 34.15 16.50
C PRO A 180 -17.26 33.09 17.43
N ALA A 181 -16.51 32.67 18.46
CA ALA A 181 -16.92 31.64 19.42
C ALA A 181 -18.31 31.91 20.01
N ASN A 182 -19.20 30.93 19.86
CA ASN A 182 -20.57 30.96 20.35
C ASN A 182 -21.13 29.53 20.44
N PRO A 183 -22.19 29.28 21.22
CA PRO A 183 -22.68 27.91 21.45
C PRO A 183 -23.11 27.13 20.21
N LEU A 184 -23.31 27.79 19.06
CA LEU A 184 -23.61 27.14 17.79
C LEU A 184 -22.35 26.74 17.01
N THR A 185 -21.30 27.57 16.99
CA THR A 185 -20.01 27.22 16.39
C THR A 185 -19.34 26.11 17.18
N ASP A 186 -19.34 26.21 18.51
CA ASP A 186 -18.70 25.24 19.40
C ASP A 186 -19.39 23.87 19.30
N LEU A 187 -20.71 23.85 19.12
CA LEU A 187 -21.49 22.63 18.88
C LEU A 187 -21.22 22.02 17.50
N LEU A 188 -21.08 22.84 16.45
CA LEU A 188 -20.80 22.39 15.09
C LEU A 188 -19.37 21.85 14.96
N GLU A 189 -18.40 22.55 15.54
CA GLU A 189 -17.01 22.10 15.68
C GLU A 189 -16.96 20.77 16.46
N GLY A 190 -17.57 20.71 17.64
CA GLY A 190 -17.66 19.49 18.44
C GLY A 190 -18.32 18.32 17.70
N ALA A 191 -19.33 18.56 16.85
CA ALA A 191 -19.96 17.54 16.03
C ALA A 191 -19.06 17.04 14.88
N VAL A 192 -18.28 17.91 14.24
CA VAL A 192 -17.27 17.54 13.23
C VAL A 192 -16.18 16.69 13.88
N TRP A 193 -15.66 17.10 15.04
CA TRP A 193 -14.67 16.33 15.82
C TRP A 193 -15.22 14.98 16.30
N LEU A 194 -16.47 14.91 16.75
CA LEU A 194 -17.12 13.65 17.13
C LEU A 194 -17.29 12.71 15.94
N THR A 195 -17.62 13.25 14.76
CA THR A 195 -17.72 12.48 13.51
C THR A 195 -16.35 11.95 13.09
N ARG A 196 -15.29 12.77 13.19
CA ARG A 196 -13.91 12.34 12.95
C ARG A 196 -13.49 11.23 13.93
N ARG A 197 -13.78 11.39 15.23
CA ARG A 197 -13.46 10.42 16.31
C ARG A 197 -14.18 9.08 16.16
N THR A 198 -15.38 9.08 15.59
CA THR A 198 -16.19 7.85 15.39
C THR A 198 -15.83 7.11 14.10
N LEU A 199 -15.38 7.80 13.05
CA LEU A 199 -14.99 7.18 11.79
C LEU A 199 -13.50 6.82 11.72
N PHE A 200 -12.62 7.54 12.42
CA PHE A 200 -11.16 7.39 12.34
C PHE A 200 -10.48 7.42 13.72
N PRO A 201 -10.70 6.43 14.60
CA PRO A 201 -10.25 6.48 16.00
C PRO A 201 -8.72 6.63 16.18
N ALA A 202 -7.91 6.02 15.31
CA ALA A 202 -6.45 6.17 15.33
C ALA A 202 -5.95 7.54 14.83
N SER A 203 -6.83 8.32 14.17
CA SER A 203 -6.47 9.57 13.50
C SER A 203 -6.89 10.82 14.28
N VAL A 204 -7.38 10.69 15.51
CA VAL A 204 -7.87 11.80 16.37
C VAL A 204 -7.27 11.72 17.77
N GLY A 205 -5.95 11.59 17.84
CA GLY A 205 -5.19 11.64 19.09
C GLY A 205 -5.54 10.58 20.13
N VAL A 206 -6.29 9.52 19.79
CA VAL A 206 -6.61 8.42 20.71
C VAL A 206 -5.67 7.24 20.44
N ILE A 207 -4.68 7.07 21.32
CA ILE A 207 -3.77 5.93 21.33
C ILE A 207 -4.54 4.71 21.82
N THR A 208 -4.91 3.83 20.88
CA THR A 208 -5.72 2.62 21.14
C THR A 208 -4.87 1.36 21.37
N THR A 209 -3.65 1.39 20.85
CA THR A 209 -2.52 0.50 21.12
C THR A 209 -1.26 1.37 21.15
N PRO A 210 -0.14 0.94 21.75
CA PRO A 210 1.15 1.60 21.56
C PRO A 210 1.47 1.81 20.07
N ILE A 211 2.11 2.93 19.75
CA ILE A 211 2.53 3.30 18.39
C ILE A 211 4.01 3.68 18.42
N GLU A 212 4.85 2.95 17.70
CA GLU A 212 6.26 3.29 17.51
C GLU A 212 6.42 4.34 16.41
N VAL A 213 7.12 5.42 16.72
CA VAL A 213 7.50 6.50 15.79
C VAL A 213 9.02 6.53 15.67
N PRO A 214 9.59 6.34 14.47
CA PRO A 214 11.04 6.39 14.27
C PRO A 214 11.64 7.75 14.61
N LEU A 215 12.79 7.72 15.28
CA LEU A 215 13.69 8.86 15.50
C LEU A 215 14.93 8.70 14.64
N TYR A 216 15.55 9.81 14.26
CA TYR A 216 16.58 9.84 13.23
C TYR A 216 17.89 10.44 13.74
N PHE A 217 18.94 9.62 13.84
CA PHE A 217 20.30 10.10 14.06
C PHE A 217 20.69 11.10 12.97
N THR A 218 21.07 12.30 13.40
CA THR A 218 21.32 13.46 12.55
C THR A 218 22.65 14.09 12.98
N SER A 219 23.66 13.99 12.12
CA SER A 219 24.98 14.56 12.37
C SER A 219 24.93 16.09 12.30
N VAL A 220 25.30 16.75 13.40
CA VAL A 220 25.38 18.22 13.53
C VAL A 220 26.81 18.58 13.87
N GLY A 221 27.57 19.10 12.91
CA GLY A 221 28.98 19.41 13.11
C GLY A 221 29.80 18.17 13.49
N SER A 222 30.22 18.08 14.75
CA SER A 222 30.91 16.90 15.35
C SER A 222 29.98 15.96 16.11
N ASP A 223 28.74 16.37 16.35
CA ASP A 223 27.84 15.78 17.34
C ASP A 223 26.67 15.03 16.67
N GLN A 224 25.95 14.23 17.45
CA GLN A 224 24.79 13.45 16.99
C GLN A 224 23.54 13.90 17.76
N LYS A 225 22.52 14.32 17.02
CA LYS A 225 21.21 14.69 17.55
C LYS A 225 20.13 13.77 17.01
N LEU A 226 18.97 13.74 17.66
CA LEU A 226 17.81 12.98 17.20
C LEU A 226 16.80 13.91 16.52
N GLY A 227 16.31 13.49 15.36
CA GLY A 227 15.24 14.18 14.63
C GLY A 227 13.95 13.38 14.57
N ILE A 228 12.81 14.07 14.55
CA ILE A 228 11.47 13.49 14.36
C ILE A 228 10.76 14.14 13.17
N TYR A 229 10.08 13.35 12.34
CA TYR A 229 9.35 13.86 11.17
C TYR A 229 7.93 14.29 11.50
N VAL A 230 7.65 15.59 11.37
CA VAL A 230 6.41 16.22 11.82
C VAL A 230 5.81 17.11 10.73
N ALA A 231 4.49 17.11 10.61
CA ALA A 231 3.73 18.13 9.88
C ALA A 231 2.57 18.67 10.73
N LEU A 232 2.16 19.90 10.49
CA LEU A 232 1.07 20.59 11.17
C LEU A 232 -0.07 20.92 10.20
N GLY A 233 -1.24 21.30 10.71
CA GLY A 233 -2.36 21.78 9.89
C GLY A 233 -2.91 20.78 8.87
N SER A 234 -2.71 19.47 9.08
CA SER A 234 -2.96 18.39 8.10
C SER A 234 -2.17 18.50 6.79
N SER A 235 -1.02 19.18 6.82
CA SER A 235 -0.02 19.08 5.76
C SER A 235 0.50 17.64 5.62
N SER A 236 0.87 17.25 4.40
CA SER A 236 1.51 15.98 4.07
C SER A 236 2.96 16.16 3.61
N THR A 237 3.59 17.29 3.98
CA THR A 237 5.02 17.55 3.76
C THR A 237 5.73 17.63 5.12
N PRO A 238 6.00 16.50 5.78
CA PRO A 238 6.69 16.50 7.06
C PRO A 238 8.13 17.02 6.91
N GLN A 239 8.58 17.73 7.93
CA GLN A 239 9.97 18.15 8.08
C GLN A 239 10.59 17.57 9.34
N LEU A 240 11.92 17.61 9.40
CA LEU A 240 12.68 17.15 10.56
C LEU A 240 12.74 18.27 11.62
N PHE A 241 12.39 17.93 12.85
CA PHE A 241 12.49 18.76 14.05
C PHE A 241 13.38 18.06 15.07
N GLU A 242 14.10 18.81 15.87
CA GLU A 242 14.95 18.23 16.92
C GLU A 242 14.07 17.57 17.98
N PHE A 243 14.34 16.31 18.32
CA PHE A 243 13.62 15.61 19.38
C PHE A 243 14.37 15.80 20.71
N ASP A 244 13.83 16.65 21.56
CA ASP A 244 14.47 17.15 22.78
C ASP A 244 13.62 16.77 24.01
N THR A 245 14.15 15.97 24.93
CA THR A 245 13.47 15.62 26.19
C THR A 245 13.80 16.53 27.38
N GLY A 246 14.75 17.45 27.24
CA GLY A 246 15.02 18.51 28.23
C GLY A 246 14.02 19.67 28.08
N GLY A 247 13.75 20.11 26.85
CA GLY A 247 12.81 21.18 26.53
C GLY A 247 11.32 20.77 26.54
N PRO A 248 10.40 21.60 27.06
CA PRO A 248 8.96 21.41 26.86
C PRO A 248 8.49 22.05 25.54
N GLY A 249 7.42 21.52 24.96
CA GLY A 249 6.64 22.20 23.92
C GLY A 249 7.18 22.08 22.50
N PHE A 250 6.31 22.27 21.50
CA PHE A 250 6.68 22.19 20.08
C PHE A 250 6.79 23.59 19.45
N PHE A 251 8.01 23.99 19.08
CA PHE A 251 8.36 25.31 18.54
C PHE A 251 8.84 25.19 17.09
N ALA A 252 7.93 25.38 16.12
CA ALA A 252 8.23 25.19 14.70
C ALA A 252 8.38 26.54 13.96
N ALA A 253 9.44 26.65 13.15
CA ALA A 253 9.70 27.81 12.30
C ALA A 253 8.54 28.06 11.32
N TYR A 254 8.25 29.33 11.04
CA TYR A 254 7.15 29.76 10.16
C TYR A 254 7.54 30.98 9.34
N ALA A 255 7.24 30.97 8.04
CA ALA A 255 7.56 32.05 7.12
C ALA A 255 6.32 32.94 6.90
N SER A 256 5.98 33.81 7.86
CA SER A 256 4.76 34.63 7.76
C SER A 256 4.72 35.62 6.59
N ALA A 257 5.86 35.98 5.99
CA ALA A 257 5.91 36.80 4.78
C ALA A 257 5.71 35.99 3.48
N ASP A 258 6.11 34.72 3.46
CA ASP A 258 5.84 33.78 2.36
C ASP A 258 5.75 32.33 2.89
N PRO A 259 4.54 31.84 3.23
CA PRO A 259 4.34 30.50 3.79
C PRO A 259 4.79 29.34 2.88
N ALA A 260 5.14 29.59 1.62
CA ALA A 260 5.74 28.59 0.74
C ALA A 260 7.10 28.08 1.24
N PHE A 261 7.82 28.85 2.08
CA PHE A 261 9.03 28.40 2.77
C PHE A 261 8.76 27.60 4.04
N SER A 262 7.50 27.47 4.48
CA SER A 262 7.11 26.65 5.63
C SER A 262 5.92 25.72 5.33
N PRO A 263 5.98 24.87 4.28
CA PRO A 263 4.85 24.08 3.79
C PRO A 263 4.35 23.00 4.76
N TRP A 264 5.18 22.62 5.75
CA TRP A 264 4.79 21.71 6.82
C TRP A 264 3.68 22.26 7.71
N TRP A 265 3.41 23.58 7.72
CA TRP A 265 2.25 24.16 8.42
C TRP A 265 0.91 23.95 7.69
N GLY A 266 0.93 23.65 6.39
CA GLY A 266 -0.29 23.56 5.58
C GLY A 266 -0.97 24.92 5.36
N SER A 267 -2.15 24.89 4.72
CA SER A 267 -2.84 26.10 4.24
C SER A 267 -3.88 26.70 5.19
N ASN A 268 -4.19 26.03 6.30
CA ASN A 268 -5.37 26.33 7.13
C ASN A 268 -5.05 26.46 8.64
N VAL A 269 -3.83 26.90 9.01
CA VAL A 269 -3.48 27.21 10.40
C VAL A 269 -3.59 28.71 10.65
N PRO A 270 -4.31 29.16 11.71
CA PRO A 270 -4.40 30.58 12.03
C PRO A 270 -3.02 31.18 12.36
N THR A 271 -2.71 32.34 11.77
CA THR A 271 -1.50 33.13 12.10
C THR A 271 -1.76 34.18 13.19
N THR A 272 -2.82 33.98 13.97
CA THR A 272 -3.28 34.89 15.02
C THR A 272 -3.41 34.11 16.31
N GLY A 273 -2.39 34.25 17.17
CA GLY A 273 -2.28 33.57 18.46
C GLY A 273 -1.92 34.55 19.57
N ALA A 274 -1.66 34.02 20.77
CA ALA A 274 -1.02 34.82 21.81
C ALA A 274 0.47 34.97 21.46
N PRO A 275 1.06 36.19 21.49
CA PRO A 275 2.49 36.35 21.28
C PRO A 275 3.28 35.55 22.30
N VAL A 276 4.31 34.84 21.85
CA VAL A 276 5.18 34.01 22.68
C VAL A 276 6.65 34.31 22.37
N GLN A 277 7.46 34.30 23.42
CA GLN A 277 8.90 34.44 23.37
C GLN A 277 9.49 33.47 24.38
N GLU A 278 10.37 32.58 23.94
CA GLU A 278 11.05 31.61 24.81
C GLU A 278 12.55 31.64 24.52
N THR A 279 13.37 31.51 25.55
CA THR A 279 14.83 31.40 25.43
C THR A 279 15.27 30.11 26.08
N PHE A 280 16.00 29.28 25.35
CA PHE A 280 16.55 28.03 25.84
C PHE A 280 18.00 28.20 26.28
N ASP A 281 18.45 27.35 27.20
CA ASP A 281 19.83 27.35 27.73
C ASP A 281 20.88 27.05 26.65
N SER A 282 20.48 26.53 25.48
CA SER A 282 21.29 26.45 24.26
C SER A 282 21.76 27.83 23.77
N GLY A 283 20.95 28.87 23.98
CA GLY A 283 21.10 30.22 23.43
C GLY A 283 20.05 30.56 22.37
N LEU A 284 19.25 29.59 21.93
CA LEU A 284 18.15 29.81 20.99
C LEU A 284 17.05 30.64 21.63
N HIS A 285 16.71 31.76 20.99
CA HIS A 285 15.58 32.62 21.33
C HIS A 285 14.55 32.59 20.20
N TYR A 286 13.36 32.15 20.55
CA TYR A 286 12.21 32.00 19.68
C TYR A 286 11.25 33.17 19.87
N THR A 287 10.72 33.73 18.78
CA THR A 287 9.67 34.76 18.83
C THR A 287 8.59 34.46 17.78
N GLY A 288 7.34 34.46 18.21
CA GLY A 288 6.20 34.15 17.35
C GLY A 288 4.86 34.15 18.07
N ASN A 289 3.98 33.23 17.70
CA ASN A 289 2.62 33.12 18.24
C ASN A 289 2.30 31.69 18.70
N ALA A 290 1.63 31.55 19.84
CA ALA A 290 1.02 30.31 20.29
C ALA A 290 -0.29 30.07 19.51
N VAL A 291 -0.33 29.02 18.68
CA VAL A 291 -1.45 28.74 17.77
C VAL A 291 -2.00 27.33 17.98
N ALA A 292 -3.32 27.16 17.85
CA ALA A 292 -3.96 25.87 17.98
C ALA A 292 -4.01 25.15 16.61
N THR A 293 -3.49 23.93 16.51
CA THR A 293 -3.50 23.14 15.26
C THR A 293 -3.40 21.64 15.52
N THR A 294 -3.65 20.82 14.50
CA THR A 294 -3.31 19.39 14.52
C THR A 294 -1.84 19.20 14.17
N VAL A 295 -1.12 18.43 14.97
CA VAL A 295 0.22 17.93 14.68
C VAL A 295 0.13 16.47 14.24
N SER A 296 1.03 16.04 13.37
CA SER A 296 1.04 14.69 12.80
C SER A 296 2.47 14.18 12.68
N LEU A 297 2.71 12.97 13.20
CA LEU A 297 4.03 12.32 13.22
C LEU A 297 4.09 11.30 12.08
N PHE A 298 5.22 11.23 11.39
CA PHE A 298 5.40 10.44 10.17
C PHE A 298 6.55 9.46 10.31
N SER A 299 6.44 8.32 9.60
CA SER A 299 7.49 7.31 9.59
C SER A 299 8.76 7.74 8.86
N SER A 300 8.68 8.70 7.92
CA SER A 300 9.76 9.13 7.01
C SER A 300 9.34 10.41 6.25
N PRO A 301 10.27 11.16 5.61
CA PRO A 301 9.92 12.43 4.93
C PRO A 301 9.03 12.22 3.69
N GLY A 302 9.09 11.03 3.08
CA GLY A 302 8.27 10.66 1.92
C GLY A 302 6.91 10.06 2.27
N SER A 303 6.55 9.92 3.56
CA SER A 303 5.26 9.32 3.92
C SER A 303 4.11 10.29 3.71
N ALA A 304 3.18 9.94 2.82
CA ALA A 304 1.95 10.69 2.60
C ALA A 304 0.91 10.52 3.73
N ASN A 305 1.10 9.55 4.63
CA ASN A 305 0.17 9.22 5.73
C ASN A 305 0.90 9.32 7.09
N PRO A 306 0.32 9.98 8.09
CA PRO A 306 0.89 10.02 9.43
C PRO A 306 0.66 8.69 10.18
N LEU A 307 1.59 8.36 11.07
CA LEU A 307 1.47 7.26 12.04
C LEU A 307 0.44 7.60 13.12
N VAL A 308 0.46 8.85 13.57
CA VAL A 308 -0.48 9.41 14.54
C VAL A 308 -0.70 10.89 14.26
N SER A 309 -1.93 11.37 14.47
CA SER A 309 -2.29 12.79 14.46
C SER A 309 -2.94 13.17 15.77
N THR A 310 -2.57 14.31 16.35
CA THR A 310 -3.18 14.85 17.57
C THR A 310 -4.61 15.33 17.34
N ALA A 311 -5.30 15.67 18.44
CA ALA A 311 -6.38 16.65 18.42
C ALA A 311 -5.81 18.07 18.13
N SER A 312 -6.62 19.12 18.21
CA SER A 312 -6.07 20.47 18.19
C SER A 312 -5.28 20.74 19.47
N VAL A 313 -3.97 20.94 19.35
CA VAL A 313 -3.02 21.22 20.43
C VAL A 313 -2.39 22.60 20.21
N THR A 314 -1.90 23.23 21.26
CA THR A 314 -1.25 24.55 21.15
C THR A 314 0.23 24.35 20.86
N VAL A 315 0.72 24.99 19.80
CA VAL A 315 2.11 24.91 19.34
C VAL A 315 2.67 26.31 19.12
N GLY A 316 3.99 26.42 19.13
CA GLY A 316 4.69 27.64 18.79
C GLY A 316 4.87 27.81 17.28
N GLN A 317 4.29 28.85 16.71
CA GLN A 317 4.50 29.31 15.33
C GLN A 317 5.54 30.42 15.30
N MET A 318 6.77 30.11 14.90
CA MET A 318 7.95 30.96 15.15
C MET A 318 8.38 31.76 13.92
N ASP A 319 8.09 33.06 13.97
CA ASP A 319 8.44 34.03 12.93
C ASP A 319 9.92 34.41 12.95
N THR A 320 10.58 34.31 14.11
CA THR A 320 11.99 34.68 14.28
C THR A 320 12.69 33.68 15.21
N ILE A 321 13.91 33.28 14.84
CA ILE A 321 14.78 32.42 15.66
C ILE A 321 16.19 33.02 15.65
N ILE A 322 16.77 33.27 16.82
CA ILE A 322 18.07 33.93 17.01
C ILE A 322 18.91 33.12 17.99
N ASN A 323 20.20 32.92 17.69
CA ASN A 323 21.18 32.47 18.68
C ASN A 323 21.75 33.67 19.44
N THR A 324 21.25 33.89 20.65
CA THR A 324 21.63 35.02 21.53
C THR A 324 23.07 34.95 22.04
N LYS A 325 23.70 33.77 22.05
CA LYS A 325 25.12 33.60 22.42
C LYS A 325 26.07 33.97 21.28
N GLN A 326 25.60 33.91 20.04
CA GLN A 326 26.38 34.20 18.83
C GLN A 326 25.99 35.53 18.16
N ASP A 327 24.89 36.15 18.60
CA ASP A 327 24.24 37.33 17.98
C ASP A 327 23.87 37.09 16.51
N GLU A 328 23.45 35.86 16.19
CA GLU A 328 23.17 35.40 14.83
C GLU A 328 21.68 35.07 14.65
N THR A 329 21.08 35.54 13.55
CA THR A 329 19.67 35.27 13.22
C THR A 329 19.57 34.06 12.30
N TYR A 330 18.93 32.98 12.77
CA TYR A 330 18.78 31.73 12.04
C TYR A 330 17.49 31.67 11.21
N TRP A 331 16.43 32.34 11.66
CA TRP A 331 15.14 32.41 10.94
C TRP A 331 14.52 33.80 11.04
N THR A 332 13.84 34.22 9.97
CA THR A 332 13.10 35.48 9.88
C THR A 332 11.74 35.23 9.19
N PRO A 333 10.81 36.20 9.22
CA PRO A 333 9.50 36.07 8.55
C PRO A 333 9.56 35.71 7.06
N GLN A 334 10.68 35.94 6.38
CA GLN A 334 10.89 35.58 4.97
C GLN A 334 11.07 34.07 4.75
N GLY A 335 11.48 33.33 5.78
CA GLY A 335 11.81 31.92 5.71
C GLY A 335 13.10 31.60 4.94
N SER A 336 13.44 30.32 4.92
CA SER A 336 14.61 29.77 4.23
C SER A 336 14.33 28.34 3.76
N THR A 337 15.09 27.89 2.75
CA THR A 337 15.12 26.46 2.37
C THR A 337 16.14 25.67 3.20
N THR A 338 17.08 26.33 3.87
CA THR A 338 17.97 25.71 4.86
C THR A 338 17.24 25.64 6.21
N PRO A 339 17.29 24.52 6.94
CA PRO A 339 16.77 24.46 8.30
C PRO A 339 17.53 25.43 9.23
N PRO A 340 16.84 26.23 10.07
CA PRO A 340 17.45 27.23 10.92
C PRO A 340 18.29 26.67 12.07
N ILE A 341 17.88 25.56 12.69
CA ILE A 341 18.62 24.99 13.82
C ILE A 341 19.68 24.04 13.28
N ASP A 342 20.94 24.37 13.55
CA ASP A 342 22.12 23.56 13.22
C ASP A 342 22.27 23.19 11.72
N GLY A 343 21.53 23.85 10.83
CA GLY A 343 21.42 23.48 9.42
C GLY A 343 20.61 22.20 9.16
N ALA A 344 20.00 21.61 10.19
CA ALA A 344 19.37 20.29 10.16
C ALA A 344 17.88 20.28 10.54
N PHE A 345 17.44 21.11 11.51
CA PHE A 345 16.07 21.08 12.05
C PHE A 345 15.30 22.38 11.83
N TYR A 346 13.98 22.26 11.63
CA TYR A 346 13.06 23.40 11.48
C TYR A 346 12.46 23.91 12.80
N GLY A 347 13.10 23.57 13.92
CA GLY A 347 12.70 23.93 15.28
C GLY A 347 12.68 22.71 16.21
N ASP A 348 12.24 22.94 17.44
CA ASP A 348 12.42 22.01 18.55
C ASP A 348 11.09 21.31 18.89
N PHE A 349 11.09 19.98 18.88
CA PHE A 349 10.04 19.11 19.39
C PHE A 349 10.37 18.73 20.84
N GLY A 350 9.96 19.59 21.77
CA GLY A 350 10.10 19.38 23.20
C GLY A 350 9.15 18.31 23.71
N ALA A 351 9.73 17.26 24.27
CA ALA A 351 9.10 16.08 24.85
C ALA A 351 9.27 16.02 26.39
N SER A 352 9.57 17.16 27.03
CA SER A 352 9.59 17.29 28.50
C SER A 352 8.18 17.53 29.07
N PRO A 353 7.70 16.75 30.06
CA PRO A 353 6.33 16.79 30.58
C PRO A 353 6.05 17.96 31.54
N MET A 354 6.71 19.10 31.34
CA MET A 354 6.60 20.31 32.19
C MET A 354 5.37 21.14 31.86
N TYR A 355 4.97 21.98 32.82
CA TYR A 355 3.88 22.93 32.65
C TYR A 355 4.34 24.22 31.95
N ALA A 356 3.75 24.50 30.78
CA ALA A 356 3.94 25.75 30.07
C ALA A 356 2.70 26.66 30.21
N ALA A 357 2.86 27.83 30.84
CA ALA A 357 1.75 28.76 31.08
C ALA A 357 1.15 29.38 29.80
N ASN A 358 1.91 29.35 28.70
CA ASN A 358 1.48 29.74 27.34
C ASN A 358 0.62 28.65 26.65
N GLY A 359 0.51 27.45 27.24
CA GLY A 359 -0.22 26.30 26.71
C GLY A 359 0.58 25.41 25.74
N ILE A 360 1.83 25.76 25.41
CA ILE A 360 2.74 24.99 24.54
C ILE A 360 3.50 23.98 25.43
N SER A 361 2.80 22.96 25.94
CA SER A 361 3.41 21.83 26.66
C SER A 361 3.81 20.71 25.68
N ASP A 362 4.48 19.66 26.19
CA ASP A 362 4.81 18.47 25.40
C ASP A 362 3.60 17.92 24.63
N LEU A 363 3.85 17.51 23.39
CA LEU A 363 2.85 16.97 22.50
C LEU A 363 2.36 15.57 22.93
N LEU A 364 3.24 14.76 23.50
CA LEU A 364 3.00 13.36 23.81
C LEU A 364 2.09 13.20 25.03
N THR A 365 2.28 14.04 26.04
CA THR A 365 1.39 14.19 27.21
C THR A 365 0.00 14.74 26.84
N GLN A 366 -0.15 15.48 25.74
CA GLN A 366 -1.42 15.98 25.21
C GLN A 366 -2.25 14.94 24.42
N LEU A 367 -1.81 13.70 24.29
CA LEU A 367 -2.57 12.64 23.60
C LEU A 367 -3.63 11.99 24.50
N THR A 368 -4.74 11.55 23.91
CA THR A 368 -5.75 10.75 24.63
C THR A 368 -5.32 9.28 24.61
N PHE A 369 -5.42 8.57 25.73
CA PHE A 369 -5.11 7.13 25.81
C PHE A 369 -6.38 6.31 26.03
N ALA A 370 -6.52 5.21 25.28
CA ALA A 370 -7.68 4.33 25.39
C ALA A 370 -7.60 3.41 26.62
N ARG A 371 -8.73 2.84 27.02
CA ARG A 371 -8.76 1.80 28.07
C ARG A 371 -7.89 0.61 27.67
N GLY A 372 -6.82 0.39 28.43
CA GLY A 372 -5.83 -0.67 28.19
C GLY A 372 -4.45 -0.15 27.76
N VAL A 373 -4.35 1.12 27.38
CA VAL A 373 -3.07 1.81 27.16
C VAL A 373 -2.80 2.74 28.34
N LEU A 374 -1.59 2.69 28.88
CA LEU A 374 -1.12 3.59 29.93
C LEU A 374 -0.59 4.90 29.31
N PRO A 375 -0.89 6.07 29.90
CA PRO A 375 -0.41 7.35 29.38
C PRO A 375 1.10 7.50 29.63
N GLY A 376 1.84 7.74 28.55
CA GLY A 376 3.29 7.83 28.59
C GLY A 376 3.94 7.43 27.27
N TYR A 377 5.27 7.42 27.26
CA TYR A 377 6.09 7.05 26.11
C TYR A 377 7.39 6.37 26.54
N ARG A 378 7.99 5.59 25.65
CA ARG A 378 9.30 4.94 25.83
C ARG A 378 10.22 5.33 24.70
N ILE A 379 11.44 5.72 25.00
CA ILE A 379 12.44 6.14 24.02
C ILE A 379 13.57 5.11 24.02
N HIS A 380 13.97 4.68 22.83
CA HIS A 380 15.10 3.77 22.59
C HIS A 380 16.08 4.44 21.62
N VAL A 381 17.38 4.35 21.91
CA VAL A 381 18.43 4.99 21.11
C VAL A 381 19.67 4.09 21.08
N ASP A 382 19.87 3.33 20.01
CA ASP A 382 21.04 2.47 19.82
C ASP A 382 22.01 3.11 18.80
N PRO A 383 23.13 3.70 19.27
CA PRO A 383 24.12 4.31 18.38
C PRO A 383 24.90 3.27 17.55
N ALA A 384 24.95 2.00 17.97
CA ALA A 384 25.68 0.95 17.26
C ALA A 384 24.91 0.41 16.04
N THR A 385 23.58 0.26 16.15
CA THR A 385 22.71 -0.12 15.02
C THR A 385 22.12 1.08 14.27
N GLN A 386 22.31 2.30 14.78
CA GLN A 386 21.67 3.54 14.29
C GLN A 386 20.14 3.47 14.31
N GLN A 387 19.57 2.69 15.23
CA GLN A 387 18.13 2.60 15.44
C GLN A 387 17.71 3.50 16.61
N ALA A 388 16.75 4.37 16.39
CA ALA A 388 16.12 5.15 17.45
C ALA A 388 14.61 5.26 17.20
N TRP A 389 13.82 5.27 18.26
CA TRP A 389 12.36 5.40 18.17
C TRP A 389 11.75 5.87 19.49
N VAL A 390 10.54 6.40 19.40
CA VAL A 390 9.66 6.67 20.54
C VAL A 390 8.35 5.88 20.41
N GLN A 391 8.09 4.99 21.36
CA GLN A 391 6.82 4.28 21.49
C GLN A 391 5.86 5.18 22.29
N ILE A 392 4.79 5.61 21.67
CA ILE A 392 3.75 6.46 22.26
C ILE A 392 2.61 5.56 22.77
N GLY A 393 2.30 5.69 24.05
CA GLY A 393 1.44 4.76 24.79
C GLY A 393 2.22 3.58 25.34
N LEU A 394 1.96 3.26 26.61
CA LEU A 394 2.67 2.21 27.33
C LEU A 394 1.75 1.02 27.61
N THR A 395 2.34 -0.17 27.69
CA THR A 395 1.70 -1.37 28.24
C THR A 395 2.01 -1.51 29.72
N ALA A 396 1.32 -2.43 30.40
CA ALA A 396 1.69 -2.81 31.77
C ALA A 396 3.09 -3.43 31.85
N ALA A 397 3.61 -4.03 30.77
CA ALA A 397 4.96 -4.60 30.72
C ALA A 397 6.04 -3.52 30.69
N ASP A 398 5.84 -2.43 29.92
CA ASP A 398 6.80 -1.31 29.87
C ASP A 398 7.01 -0.64 31.23
N THR A 399 5.99 -0.66 32.09
CA THR A 399 6.02 -0.07 33.44
C THR A 399 6.33 -1.07 34.56
N ALA A 400 6.57 -2.34 34.23
CA ALA A 400 6.84 -3.41 35.20
C ALA A 400 7.88 -4.42 34.67
N ASP A 401 8.81 -3.96 33.83
CA ASP A 401 9.90 -4.78 33.33
C ASP A 401 10.83 -5.14 34.50
N SER A 402 11.11 -6.43 34.68
CA SER A 402 11.99 -6.91 35.74
C SER A 402 13.46 -6.45 35.60
N ALA A 403 13.87 -5.95 34.44
CA ALA A 403 15.17 -5.32 34.21
C ALA A 403 15.14 -3.79 34.40
N GLY A 404 13.96 -3.19 34.61
CA GLY A 404 13.78 -1.75 34.74
C GLY A 404 14.04 -1.22 36.16
N MET A 405 14.80 -0.14 36.26
CA MET A 405 14.92 0.67 37.48
C MET A 405 13.94 1.83 37.42
N TYR A 406 12.96 1.84 38.32
CA TYR A 406 11.83 2.76 38.29
C TYR A 406 11.88 3.78 39.43
N PHE A 407 11.94 5.07 39.11
CA PHE A 407 12.03 6.17 40.08
C PHE A 407 10.77 7.06 40.01
N PRO A 408 10.29 7.61 41.14
CA PRO A 408 9.15 8.53 41.13
C PRO A 408 9.52 9.85 40.43
N MET A 409 8.68 10.32 39.52
CA MET A 409 8.87 11.63 38.89
C MET A 409 8.55 12.76 39.87
N VAL A 410 9.32 13.84 39.84
CA VAL A 410 9.12 15.05 40.65
C VAL A 410 7.99 15.88 40.04
N PRO A 411 6.88 16.15 40.76
CA PRO A 411 5.79 16.97 40.23
C PRO A 411 6.22 18.42 39.98
N ASP A 412 5.75 19.02 38.89
CA ASP A 412 6.05 20.41 38.58
C ASP A 412 5.41 21.37 39.59
N SER A 413 6.23 22.19 40.24
CA SER A 413 5.79 23.19 41.22
C SER A 413 5.21 24.47 40.61
N ALA A 414 5.51 24.75 39.33
CA ALA A 414 4.90 25.85 38.57
C ALA A 414 3.49 25.51 38.09
N ALA A 415 3.17 24.21 37.97
CA ALA A 415 1.84 23.74 37.62
C ALA A 415 0.82 24.02 38.74
N PRO A 416 -0.34 24.65 38.45
CA PRO A 416 -1.43 24.75 39.41
C PRO A 416 -1.85 23.37 39.93
N THR A 417 -2.20 23.25 41.22
CA THR A 417 -2.49 21.95 41.86
C THR A 417 -3.73 21.20 41.33
N SER A 418 -4.50 21.83 40.43
CA SER A 418 -5.62 21.24 39.68
C SER A 418 -5.39 21.20 38.16
N ALA A 419 -4.24 21.68 37.67
CA ALA A 419 -3.87 21.58 36.27
C ALA A 419 -3.53 20.13 35.92
N THR A 420 -4.08 19.70 34.79
CA THR A 420 -3.79 18.45 34.11
C THR A 420 -3.85 18.71 32.62
N GLU A 421 -3.16 17.89 31.84
CA GLU A 421 -3.24 17.98 30.38
C GLU A 421 -4.69 17.80 29.87
N PRO A 422 -5.19 18.65 28.93
CA PRO A 422 -6.62 18.71 28.60
C PRO A 422 -7.23 17.41 28.07
N TYR A 423 -6.42 16.55 27.46
CA TYR A 423 -6.88 15.35 26.76
C TYR A 423 -6.49 14.03 27.44
N SER A 424 -5.28 13.94 28.01
CA SER A 424 -4.81 12.75 28.75
C SER A 424 -5.28 12.75 30.21
N GLY A 425 -5.46 13.95 30.80
CA GLY A 425 -5.70 14.12 32.24
C GLY A 425 -4.48 13.81 33.11
N THR A 426 -3.27 13.76 32.57
CA THR A 426 -2.03 13.54 33.34
C THR A 426 -1.58 14.80 34.08
N ARG A 427 -0.72 14.63 35.08
CA ARG A 427 0.00 15.72 35.76
C ARG A 427 1.22 16.16 34.96
N PHE A 428 1.72 17.34 35.31
CA PHE A 428 3.00 17.89 34.86
C PHE A 428 4.11 17.54 35.86
N TYR A 429 5.33 17.36 35.35
CA TYR A 429 6.53 17.00 36.12
C TYR A 429 7.68 17.97 35.80
N SER A 430 8.59 18.21 36.75
CA SER A 430 9.67 19.19 36.56
C SER A 430 10.73 18.71 35.56
N GLU A 431 11.48 19.68 35.02
CA GLU A 431 12.63 19.45 34.13
C GLU A 431 13.66 18.48 34.74
N GLN A 432 14.06 18.74 35.99
CA GLN A 432 14.77 17.79 36.82
C GLN A 432 13.76 16.73 37.27
N LEU A 433 13.57 15.74 36.39
CA LEU A 433 12.44 14.83 36.38
C LEU A 433 12.45 13.83 37.53
N PHE A 434 13.63 13.48 38.06
CA PHE A 434 13.79 12.66 39.25
C PHE A 434 15.07 13.02 40.01
N ASN A 435 15.20 12.55 41.25
CA ASN A 435 16.38 12.81 42.09
C ASN A 435 17.25 11.57 42.22
N ALA A 436 18.57 11.76 42.19
CA ALA A 436 19.56 10.72 42.47
C ALA A 436 20.70 11.26 43.35
N THR A 437 21.60 10.37 43.75
CA THR A 437 22.90 10.70 44.33
C THR A 437 23.96 10.63 43.22
N VAL A 438 24.70 11.73 43.02
CA VAL A 438 25.86 11.79 42.12
C VAL A 438 27.08 11.29 42.88
N ASN A 439 27.66 10.19 42.41
CA ASN A 439 28.88 9.61 42.94
C ASN A 439 30.04 9.86 41.97
N ILE A 440 31.16 10.36 42.49
CA ILE A 440 32.41 10.44 41.73
C ILE A 440 33.51 9.85 42.59
N ALA A 441 34.28 8.91 42.04
CA ALA A 441 35.42 8.30 42.70
C ALA A 441 36.70 8.46 41.89
N LYS A 442 37.81 8.70 42.60
CA LYS A 442 39.16 8.81 42.03
C LYS A 442 40.01 7.71 42.66
N GLN A 443 40.50 6.77 41.84
CA GLN A 443 41.28 5.61 42.31
C GLN A 443 40.58 4.86 43.45
N ASP A 444 39.36 4.37 43.18
CA ASP A 444 38.47 3.64 44.10
C ASP A 444 38.07 4.40 45.39
N THR A 445 38.45 5.68 45.53
CA THR A 445 38.06 6.53 46.65
C THR A 445 36.96 7.48 46.21
N THR A 446 35.75 7.34 46.76
CA THR A 446 34.64 8.29 46.57
C THR A 446 35.04 9.67 47.08
N VAL A 447 35.00 10.66 46.19
CA VAL A 447 35.37 12.07 46.43
C VAL A 447 34.14 12.99 46.37
N ILE A 448 33.12 12.64 45.60
CA ILE A 448 31.79 13.28 45.62
C ILE A 448 30.73 12.20 45.87
N SER A 449 29.73 12.52 46.68
CA SER A 449 28.57 11.68 47.02
C SER A 449 27.38 12.58 47.33
N ASP A 450 27.02 13.45 46.40
CA ASP A 450 25.99 14.46 46.60
C ASP A 450 24.60 13.84 46.41
N ALA A 451 23.80 13.82 47.48
CA ALA A 451 22.47 13.20 47.48
C ALA A 451 21.37 14.22 47.13
N ASN A 452 20.28 13.71 46.53
CA ASN A 452 19.10 14.48 46.09
C ASN A 452 19.42 15.54 45.02
N VAL A 453 20.34 15.23 44.11
CA VAL A 453 20.61 16.03 42.92
C VAL A 453 19.50 15.77 41.90
N GLY A 454 18.93 16.84 41.36
CA GLY A 454 17.93 16.75 40.29
C GLY A 454 18.56 16.26 38.99
N ILE A 455 17.90 15.34 38.30
CA ILE A 455 18.38 14.70 37.08
C ILE A 455 17.44 15.03 35.92
N THR A 456 17.96 15.65 34.86
CA THR A 456 17.26 15.93 33.60
C THR A 456 17.73 14.95 32.53
N PRO A 457 16.90 13.98 32.09
CA PRO A 457 17.16 13.15 30.92
C PRO A 457 16.87 13.92 29.64
N ASP A 458 17.92 14.23 28.88
CA ASP A 458 17.87 15.18 27.77
C ASP A 458 18.50 14.58 26.49
N THR A 459 17.71 14.39 25.43
CA THR A 459 18.20 13.93 24.12
C THR A 459 18.87 15.01 23.26
N GLY A 460 18.70 16.29 23.57
CA GLY A 460 19.28 17.44 22.85
C GLY A 460 20.63 17.92 23.40
N ALA A 461 21.07 17.41 24.56
CA ALA A 461 22.29 17.84 25.24
C ALA A 461 23.36 16.73 25.42
N HIS A 462 24.54 17.17 25.86
CA HIS A 462 25.62 16.30 26.36
C HIS A 462 25.61 16.25 27.90
N THR A 463 26.14 15.17 28.49
CA THR A 463 26.25 15.01 29.95
C THR A 463 26.97 16.20 30.60
N THR A 464 26.23 16.97 31.42
CA THR A 464 26.69 18.25 31.99
C THR A 464 26.20 18.41 33.43
N LEU A 465 27.12 18.69 34.36
CA LEU A 465 26.81 19.14 35.71
C LEU A 465 26.65 20.67 35.72
N HIS A 466 25.50 21.13 36.20
CA HIS A 466 25.18 22.56 36.27
C HIS A 466 25.31 23.07 37.71
N ASN A 467 25.91 24.24 37.87
CA ASN A 467 26.09 24.96 39.14
C ASN A 467 26.76 24.10 40.24
N THR A 468 27.87 23.43 39.94
CA THR A 468 28.65 22.65 40.94
C THR A 468 29.20 23.53 42.06
N ASP A 469 29.34 24.83 41.83
CA ASP A 469 29.67 25.84 42.84
C ASP A 469 28.55 26.06 43.88
N GLN A 470 27.33 25.61 43.59
CA GLN A 470 26.17 25.62 44.50
C GLN A 470 25.90 24.25 45.14
N SER A 471 26.76 23.24 44.92
CA SER A 471 26.62 21.91 45.54
C SER A 471 26.76 21.96 47.08
N PRO A 472 26.24 20.95 47.82
CA PRO A 472 26.32 20.94 49.28
C PRO A 472 27.78 20.94 49.79
N PRO A 473 28.17 21.79 50.75
CA PRO A 473 29.54 21.78 51.29
C PRO A 473 29.91 20.41 51.91
N PRO A 474 31.12 19.87 51.67
CA PRO A 474 32.30 20.54 51.08
C PRO A 474 32.40 20.53 49.54
N SER A 475 31.49 19.85 48.84
CA SER A 475 31.59 19.48 47.42
C SER A 475 31.97 20.59 46.43
N PRO A 476 31.61 21.89 46.59
CA PRO A 476 32.08 22.95 45.70
C PRO A 476 33.61 23.06 45.60
N THR A 477 34.33 22.74 46.68
CA THR A 477 35.81 22.75 46.67
C THR A 477 36.37 21.49 46.04
N ASP A 478 35.75 20.34 46.31
CA ASP A 478 36.17 19.04 45.78
C ASP A 478 35.95 18.97 44.26
N TYR A 479 34.83 19.49 43.76
CA TYR A 479 34.58 19.69 42.32
C TYR A 479 35.68 20.51 41.65
N ALA A 480 36.08 21.65 42.23
CA ALA A 480 37.15 22.47 41.68
C ALA A 480 38.51 21.74 41.60
N GLY A 481 38.75 20.72 42.44
CA GLY A 481 39.93 19.84 42.36
C GLY A 481 39.82 18.69 41.35
N LEU A 482 38.61 18.37 40.90
CA LEU A 482 38.30 17.28 39.96
C LEU A 482 38.09 17.75 38.52
N MET A 483 38.04 19.06 38.28
CA MET A 483 37.85 19.63 36.95
C MET A 483 39.16 19.74 36.15
N ASP A 484 39.05 19.65 34.82
CA ASP A 484 40.11 20.01 33.88
C ASP A 484 39.76 21.36 33.24
N GLY A 485 40.38 22.42 33.76
CA GLY A 485 39.94 23.80 33.54
C GLY A 485 38.60 24.10 34.22
N ALA A 486 37.85 25.07 33.69
CA ALA A 486 36.58 25.53 34.25
C ALA A 486 35.33 24.97 33.53
N LYS A 487 35.47 23.86 32.77
CA LYS A 487 34.44 23.44 31.79
C LYS A 487 34.11 21.94 31.72
N LYS A 488 34.89 21.05 32.33
CA LYS A 488 34.63 19.60 32.38
C LYS A 488 35.31 18.96 33.58
N LEU A 489 34.92 17.74 33.92
CA LEU A 489 35.67 16.87 34.82
C LEU A 489 36.97 16.36 34.16
N GLN A 490 37.93 15.96 34.98
CA GLN A 490 39.12 15.19 34.56
C GLN A 490 38.70 13.81 34.01
N THR A 491 39.52 13.22 33.15
CA THR A 491 39.38 11.81 32.74
C THR A 491 39.71 10.85 33.90
N ASP A 492 39.39 9.57 33.72
CA ASP A 492 39.76 8.48 34.63
C ASP A 492 39.15 8.59 36.04
N LEU A 493 38.03 9.32 36.16
CA LEU A 493 37.16 9.31 37.34
C LEU A 493 36.03 8.31 37.11
N ALA A 494 35.71 7.47 38.10
CA ALA A 494 34.50 6.65 38.04
C ALA A 494 33.31 7.54 38.40
N PHE A 495 32.38 7.71 37.47
CA PHE A 495 31.15 8.48 37.62
C PHE A 495 29.97 7.51 37.65
N SER A 496 29.08 7.65 38.63
CA SER A 496 27.83 6.87 38.64
C SER A 496 26.71 7.59 39.37
N LEU A 497 25.48 7.19 39.06
CA LEU A 497 24.29 7.59 39.80
C LEU A 497 23.85 6.45 40.72
N SER A 498 23.19 6.82 41.80
CA SER A 498 22.50 5.87 42.67
C SER A 498 21.21 6.45 43.24
N GLY A 499 20.22 5.61 43.49
CA GLY A 499 18.90 6.03 43.94
C GLY A 499 18.14 4.92 44.64
N THR A 500 16.92 5.21 45.08
CA THR A 500 15.98 4.21 45.59
C THR A 500 14.79 4.15 44.65
N THR A 501 14.48 2.96 44.14
CA THR A 501 13.36 2.74 43.22
C THR A 501 12.02 2.75 43.97
N ILE A 502 10.91 2.81 43.22
CA ILE A 502 9.54 2.90 43.77
C ILE A 502 9.12 1.72 44.67
N ASP A 503 9.79 0.57 44.58
CA ASP A 503 9.59 -0.60 45.44
C ASP A 503 10.44 -0.57 46.73
N GLY A 504 11.32 0.42 46.87
CA GLY A 504 12.26 0.56 47.98
C GLY A 504 13.65 -0.07 47.74
N SER A 505 13.91 -0.65 46.57
CA SER A 505 15.20 -1.27 46.25
C SER A 505 16.28 -0.21 45.96
N PRO A 506 17.53 -0.37 46.45
CA PRO A 506 18.63 0.50 46.05
C PRO A 506 19.08 0.15 44.63
N ALA A 507 19.31 1.16 43.80
CA ALA A 507 19.79 1.04 42.43
C ALA A 507 21.05 1.87 42.21
N SER A 508 21.97 1.38 41.38
CA SER A 508 23.10 2.14 40.84
C SER A 508 23.12 1.98 39.32
N PHE A 509 23.32 3.09 38.61
CA PHE A 509 23.06 3.20 37.19
C PHE A 509 23.88 4.36 36.60
N PHE A 510 23.92 4.45 35.27
CA PHE A 510 24.70 5.45 34.54
C PHE A 510 26.17 5.46 34.98
N ASP A 511 26.73 4.26 35.17
CA ASP A 511 28.12 4.03 35.57
C ASP A 511 29.04 4.03 34.33
N PHE A 512 30.09 4.85 34.39
CA PHE A 512 31.15 4.92 33.40
C PHE A 512 32.43 5.57 33.96
N THR A 513 33.55 5.39 33.26
CA THR A 513 34.79 6.16 33.53
C THR A 513 34.78 7.43 32.69
N THR A 514 35.13 8.58 33.27
CA THR A 514 35.12 9.85 32.55
C THR A 514 36.16 9.90 31.43
N THR A 515 35.77 10.45 30.29
CA THR A 515 36.60 10.57 29.08
C THR A 515 36.57 12.01 28.53
N ASP A 516 37.23 12.24 27.39
CA ASP A 516 37.15 13.49 26.63
C ASP A 516 36.16 13.41 25.44
N THR A 517 35.47 12.28 25.27
CA THR A 517 34.57 12.01 24.13
C THR A 517 33.14 12.44 24.47
N ASN A 518 32.56 13.37 23.68
CA ASN A 518 31.12 13.68 23.74
C ASN A 518 30.30 12.39 23.65
N ASP A 519 29.31 12.25 24.53
CA ASP A 519 28.35 11.14 24.58
C ASP A 519 28.97 9.72 24.66
N ASP A 520 30.21 9.64 25.12
CA ASP A 520 30.94 8.41 25.47
C ASP A 520 31.84 8.68 26.69
N GLY A 521 31.23 9.21 27.75
CA GLY A 521 31.85 9.39 29.07
C GLY A 521 32.39 10.78 29.42
N LYS A 522 32.35 11.77 28.54
CA LYS A 522 32.70 13.16 28.92
C LYS A 522 31.61 13.79 29.79
N VAL A 523 32.00 14.33 30.94
CA VAL A 523 31.11 15.13 31.81
C VAL A 523 31.55 16.59 31.79
N SER A 524 30.74 17.44 31.16
CA SER A 524 30.94 18.88 31.13
C SER A 524 30.51 19.51 32.47
N VAL A 525 30.99 20.73 32.75
CA VAL A 525 30.62 21.51 33.93
C VAL A 525 30.29 22.94 33.52
N GLN A 526 29.10 23.42 33.90
CA GLN A 526 28.61 24.76 33.59
C GLN A 526 28.17 25.48 34.86
N ASN A 527 28.95 26.46 35.30
CA ASN A 527 28.68 27.25 36.50
C ASN A 527 28.39 28.71 36.12
N GLY A 528 27.49 29.36 36.88
CA GLY A 528 27.21 30.79 36.74
C GLY A 528 26.04 31.15 35.83
N ASN A 529 25.10 30.23 35.56
CA ASN A 529 23.81 30.60 34.96
C ASN A 529 22.89 31.16 36.06
N THR A 530 23.19 32.39 36.51
CA THR A 530 22.51 33.03 37.66
C THR A 530 21.24 33.76 37.26
N ASP A 531 20.32 33.06 36.59
CA ASP A 531 18.93 33.51 36.57
C ASP A 531 18.34 33.35 37.98
N ALA A 532 17.78 34.43 38.52
CA ALA A 532 17.37 34.53 39.94
C ALA A 532 16.15 33.65 40.31
N ALA A 533 15.79 32.70 39.44
CA ALA A 533 14.75 31.70 39.59
C ALA A 533 15.12 30.32 38.99
N GLY A 534 16.34 30.14 38.48
CA GLY A 534 16.77 28.90 37.83
C GLY A 534 16.99 27.73 38.81
N PRO A 535 17.01 26.48 38.32
CA PRO A 535 17.36 25.32 39.12
C PRO A 535 18.81 25.45 39.65
N GLY A 536 19.04 25.00 40.89
CA GLY A 536 20.32 25.12 41.57
C GLY A 536 21.38 24.16 41.01
N TYR A 537 21.96 23.33 41.87
CA TYR A 537 22.87 22.26 41.45
C TYR A 537 22.10 21.04 40.92
N TYR A 538 22.32 20.67 39.65
CA TYR A 538 21.65 19.56 38.97
C TYR A 538 22.54 18.88 37.92
N LEU A 539 22.14 17.69 37.45
CA LEU A 539 22.76 16.97 36.34
C LEU A 539 21.81 16.92 35.13
N ASN A 540 22.27 17.45 34.00
CA ASN A 540 21.73 17.07 32.70
C ASN A 540 22.49 15.82 32.24
N THR A 541 21.80 14.72 31.96
CA THR A 541 22.48 13.45 31.59
C THR A 541 22.98 13.46 30.15
N GLY A 542 22.41 14.32 29.29
CA GLY A 542 22.54 14.24 27.86
C GLY A 542 22.05 12.92 27.24
N ILE A 543 22.22 12.83 25.92
CA ILE A 543 21.78 11.69 25.10
C ILE A 543 22.46 10.37 25.51
N TYR A 544 23.63 10.44 26.17
CA TYR A 544 24.38 9.27 26.63
C TYR A 544 23.60 8.36 27.59
N LEU A 545 22.62 8.88 28.34
CA LEU A 545 21.73 8.03 29.15
C LEU A 545 20.91 7.09 28.25
N PHE A 546 20.41 7.59 27.12
CA PHE A 546 19.56 6.85 26.19
C PHE A 546 20.35 5.82 25.37
N PHE A 547 21.67 6.00 25.21
CA PHE A 547 22.57 4.99 24.62
C PHE A 547 22.77 3.77 25.54
N ARG A 548 22.47 3.91 26.83
CA ARG A 548 22.62 2.87 27.86
C ARG A 548 21.29 2.26 28.29
N TYR A 549 20.20 3.06 28.23
CA TYR A 549 18.88 2.68 28.72
C TYR A 549 17.76 3.08 27.76
N ASP A 550 16.80 2.18 27.60
CA ASP A 550 15.48 2.51 27.13
C ASP A 550 14.77 3.28 28.25
N VAL A 551 14.43 4.54 28.00
CA VAL A 551 13.87 5.45 29.01
C VAL A 551 12.36 5.49 28.89
N VAL A 552 11.66 5.08 29.95
CA VAL A 552 10.20 4.99 30.03
C VAL A 552 9.64 6.15 30.83
N TYR A 553 8.81 6.98 30.21
CA TYR A 553 8.10 8.10 30.81
C TYR A 553 6.65 7.69 31.08
N PHE A 554 6.36 7.09 32.24
CA PHE A 554 4.99 6.80 32.65
C PHE A 554 4.40 8.00 33.39
N LEU A 555 3.34 8.61 32.84
CA LEU A 555 2.82 9.91 33.31
C LEU A 555 1.82 9.80 34.46
N GLY A 556 1.48 8.58 34.90
CA GLY A 556 0.53 8.35 35.99
C GLY A 556 -0.92 8.63 35.60
N ASN A 557 -1.62 9.42 36.42
CA ASN A 557 -3.01 9.85 36.17
C ASN A 557 -3.28 11.25 36.76
N SER A 558 -4.54 11.68 36.83
CA SER A 558 -4.91 13.02 37.36
C SER A 558 -4.56 13.27 38.83
N GLN A 559 -4.31 12.20 39.60
CA GLN A 559 -3.79 12.25 40.97
C GLN A 559 -2.25 12.25 41.04
N GLY A 560 -1.56 12.20 39.89
CA GLY A 560 -0.11 12.03 39.79
C GLY A 560 0.29 10.55 39.72
N GLY A 561 1.44 10.23 40.32
CA GLY A 561 2.02 8.88 40.31
C GLY A 561 2.84 8.57 39.05
N GLY A 562 3.45 9.58 38.42
CA GLY A 562 4.39 9.41 37.33
C GLY A 562 5.69 8.75 37.79
N VAL A 563 6.29 7.97 36.88
CA VAL A 563 7.46 7.15 37.12
C VAL A 563 8.35 7.19 35.89
N ILE A 564 9.64 7.44 36.09
CA ILE A 564 10.67 7.24 35.06
C ILE A 564 11.29 5.86 35.24
N GLY A 565 11.29 5.06 34.18
CA GLY A 565 11.95 3.75 34.11
C GLY A 565 13.22 3.82 33.29
N LEU A 566 14.29 3.19 33.77
CA LEU A 566 15.54 2.97 33.03
C LEU A 566 15.73 1.46 32.83
N ILE A 567 15.53 0.96 31.61
CA ILE A 567 15.68 -0.45 31.25
C ILE A 567 16.96 -0.60 30.43
N GLU A 568 17.90 -1.45 30.84
CA GLU A 568 19.21 -1.55 30.17
C GLU A 568 19.10 -2.04 28.72
N SER A 569 19.61 -1.26 27.76
CA SER A 569 19.48 -1.54 26.34
C SER A 569 20.46 -2.65 25.91
N ALA A 570 19.98 -3.60 25.11
CA ALA A 570 20.71 -4.84 24.77
C ALA A 570 22.06 -4.64 24.07
N SER A 571 22.32 -3.46 23.50
CA SER A 571 23.55 -3.11 22.79
C SER A 571 24.68 -2.59 23.70
N SER A 572 24.39 -2.30 24.98
CA SER A 572 25.38 -1.73 25.93
C SER A 572 26.30 -2.77 26.59
N VAL A 573 26.01 -4.07 26.47
CA VAL A 573 26.70 -5.15 27.20
C VAL A 573 28.03 -5.55 26.54
N THR A 574 29.04 -4.69 26.66
CA THR A 574 30.43 -5.06 26.33
C THR A 574 31.08 -5.80 27.51
N ALA A 575 30.96 -7.13 27.50
CA ALA A 575 31.63 -8.14 28.34
C ALA A 575 32.38 -7.71 29.63
N ALA A 576 31.70 -7.78 30.78
CA ALA A 576 32.34 -7.78 32.10
C ALA A 576 32.55 -9.21 32.66
N SER A 577 33.79 -9.70 32.55
CA SER A 577 34.41 -10.85 33.26
C SER A 577 33.64 -12.17 33.44
N THR A 578 34.19 -13.25 32.89
CA THR A 578 33.86 -14.64 33.27
C THR A 578 34.22 -14.92 34.74
N ALA A 579 33.22 -14.96 35.63
CA ALA A 579 33.40 -15.50 36.97
C ALA A 579 33.53 -17.03 36.95
N ALA A 580 34.55 -17.57 37.61
CA ALA A 580 34.90 -18.98 37.55
C ALA A 580 33.82 -19.91 38.16
N LYS A 581 33.65 -21.09 37.57
CA LYS A 581 32.64 -22.11 37.94
C LYS A 581 32.98 -22.81 39.26
N GLY A 582 32.87 -22.07 40.37
CA GLY A 582 32.90 -22.60 41.73
C GLY A 582 31.57 -23.27 42.10
N TRP A 583 31.61 -24.46 42.70
CA TRP A 583 30.40 -25.11 43.20
C TRP A 583 29.92 -24.43 44.49
N HIS A 584 28.79 -23.73 44.42
CA HIS A 584 28.18 -23.08 45.58
C HIS A 584 27.09 -23.97 46.24
N PRO A 585 26.95 -23.91 47.58
CA PRO A 585 25.94 -24.69 48.33
C PRO A 585 24.46 -24.43 47.96
N GLY A 586 24.16 -23.40 47.16
CA GLY A 586 22.81 -23.13 46.65
C GLY A 586 22.36 -24.02 45.48
N SER A 587 23.24 -24.86 44.94
CA SER A 587 22.99 -25.67 43.73
C SER A 587 21.83 -26.68 43.81
N ILE A 588 21.41 -27.09 45.02
CA ILE A 588 20.18 -27.89 45.20
C ILE A 588 18.93 -27.00 45.21
N ILE A 589 19.02 -25.78 45.73
CA ILE A 589 17.88 -24.84 45.75
C ILE A 589 17.58 -24.36 44.32
N GLY A 590 18.62 -24.06 43.53
CA GLY A 590 18.47 -23.71 42.11
C GLY A 590 17.77 -24.77 41.26
N LEU A 591 17.86 -26.06 41.63
CA LEU A 591 17.13 -27.14 40.94
C LEU A 591 15.60 -27.05 41.15
N PHE A 592 15.15 -26.47 42.26
CA PHE A 592 13.73 -26.32 42.59
C PHE A 592 13.20 -24.91 42.35
N VAL A 593 14.06 -23.89 42.48
CA VAL A 593 13.73 -22.47 42.40
C VAL A 593 14.78 -21.74 41.55
N SER A 594 14.52 -21.59 40.26
CA SER A 594 15.33 -20.79 39.34
C SER A 594 14.53 -20.44 38.08
N ASN A 595 14.85 -19.32 37.43
CA ASN A 595 14.45 -19.13 36.05
C ASN A 595 15.31 -20.01 35.12
N GLY A 596 14.82 -20.27 33.92
CA GLY A 596 15.58 -20.91 32.85
C GLY A 596 16.62 -19.96 32.21
N THR A 597 17.55 -20.55 31.46
CA THR A 597 18.59 -19.85 30.68
C THR A 597 18.65 -20.41 29.25
N ALA A 598 19.37 -19.76 28.32
CA ALA A 598 19.48 -20.26 26.95
C ALA A 598 20.03 -21.71 26.84
N ASP A 599 20.93 -22.12 27.74
CA ASP A 599 21.47 -23.48 27.83
C ASP A 599 20.51 -24.48 28.50
N HIS A 600 19.67 -23.99 29.42
CA HIS A 600 18.75 -24.76 30.25
C HIS A 600 17.40 -24.02 30.31
N PRO A 601 16.58 -24.12 29.24
CA PRO A 601 15.44 -23.21 29.07
C PRO A 601 14.32 -23.45 30.07
N ASP A 602 14.10 -24.69 30.51
CA ASP A 602 13.14 -25.00 31.57
C ASP A 602 13.60 -24.42 32.92
N ALA A 603 12.66 -23.83 33.65
CA ALA A 603 12.86 -23.33 35.00
C ALA A 603 13.12 -24.44 36.04
N GLY A 604 13.53 -24.03 37.24
CA GLY A 604 13.61 -24.91 38.41
C GLY A 604 12.26 -25.58 38.71
N LEU A 605 12.32 -26.83 39.19
CA LEU A 605 11.19 -27.78 39.19
C LEU A 605 9.89 -27.26 39.82
N LEU A 606 9.96 -26.33 40.79
CA LEU A 606 8.80 -25.82 41.52
C LEU A 606 8.47 -24.37 41.19
N VAL A 607 9.46 -23.48 41.12
CA VAL A 607 9.24 -22.03 40.96
C VAL A 607 10.26 -21.44 39.99
N GLY A 608 9.76 -20.66 39.04
CA GLY A 608 10.57 -19.84 38.14
C GLY A 608 10.00 -19.76 36.73
N ASN A 609 10.43 -18.74 35.99
CA ASN A 609 10.02 -18.50 34.61
C ASN A 609 10.89 -19.29 33.64
N GLY A 610 10.27 -19.88 32.63
CA GLY A 610 11.01 -20.50 31.52
C GLY A 610 11.68 -19.45 30.63
N PHE A 611 12.75 -19.84 29.97
CA PHE A 611 13.55 -18.95 29.11
C PHE A 611 12.82 -18.62 27.80
N SER A 612 12.75 -17.32 27.47
CA SER A 612 12.25 -16.83 26.19
C SER A 612 13.38 -16.71 25.18
N TYR A 613 13.32 -17.45 24.09
CA TYR A 613 14.32 -17.35 23.02
C TYR A 613 14.09 -16.13 22.13
N ASN A 614 15.18 -15.59 21.59
CA ASN A 614 15.20 -14.54 20.59
C ASN A 614 16.30 -14.81 19.54
N ALA A 615 16.44 -13.91 18.55
CA ALA A 615 17.41 -14.05 17.46
C ALA A 615 18.90 -14.13 17.90
N GLN A 616 19.23 -13.65 19.10
CA GLN A 616 20.60 -13.62 19.63
C GLN A 616 20.93 -14.87 20.47
N THR A 617 19.89 -15.49 21.06
CA THR A 617 20.02 -16.59 22.04
C THR A 617 19.61 -17.94 21.47
N CYS A 618 18.86 -17.96 20.37
CA CYS A 618 18.67 -19.13 19.53
C CYS A 618 19.79 -19.17 18.47
N GLY A 619 20.69 -20.15 18.57
CA GLY A 619 21.90 -20.23 17.75
C GLY A 619 21.65 -20.65 16.30
N GLY A 620 21.09 -19.77 15.47
CA GLY A 620 20.88 -19.99 14.04
C GLY A 620 19.40 -19.99 13.63
N PHE A 621 19.06 -20.79 12.61
CA PHE A 621 17.71 -20.87 12.04
C PHE A 621 16.86 -22.01 12.61
N ASP A 622 17.41 -22.81 13.54
CA ASP A 622 16.71 -23.97 14.10
C ASP A 622 15.56 -23.55 15.06
N PRO A 623 14.47 -24.31 15.16
CA PRO A 623 13.37 -24.01 16.08
C PRO A 623 13.81 -24.11 17.55
N CYS A 624 13.79 -22.99 18.27
CA CYS A 624 14.04 -22.95 19.71
C CYS A 624 12.73 -22.86 20.48
N ALA A 625 12.29 -23.97 21.07
CA ALA A 625 11.10 -24.01 21.90
C ALA A 625 11.35 -23.27 23.23
N GLY A 626 10.44 -22.38 23.59
CA GLY A 626 10.47 -21.61 24.82
C GLY A 626 10.38 -22.49 26.07
N GLY A 627 11.14 -22.11 27.10
CA GLY A 627 11.27 -22.88 28.32
C GLY A 627 9.98 -23.01 29.11
N ARG A 628 9.79 -24.14 29.79
CA ARG A 628 8.66 -24.37 30.69
C ARG A 628 8.90 -23.68 32.02
N ALA A 629 7.82 -23.17 32.62
CA ALA A 629 7.82 -22.66 33.98
C ALA A 629 8.00 -23.77 35.03
N GLY A 630 8.35 -23.37 36.26
CA GLY A 630 8.33 -24.24 37.43
C GLY A 630 6.92 -24.74 37.73
N LEU A 631 6.80 -25.97 38.22
CA LEU A 631 5.50 -26.68 38.34
C LEU A 631 4.45 -25.92 39.16
N LEU A 632 4.86 -25.14 40.16
CA LEU A 632 3.95 -24.43 41.05
C LEU A 632 3.71 -22.98 40.62
N VAL A 633 4.74 -22.21 40.27
CA VAL A 633 4.62 -20.78 39.96
C VAL A 633 5.62 -20.37 38.89
N GLY A 634 5.16 -19.64 37.86
CA GLY A 634 6.03 -19.04 36.85
C GLY A 634 5.38 -18.96 35.47
N SER A 635 5.88 -18.07 34.62
CA SER A 635 5.48 -17.95 33.22
C SER A 635 6.33 -18.84 32.30
N GLY A 636 5.70 -19.38 31.26
CA GLY A 636 6.42 -20.07 30.19
C GLY A 636 7.14 -19.07 29.30
N GLY A 637 8.33 -19.45 28.81
CA GLY A 637 9.12 -18.62 27.90
C GLY A 637 8.61 -18.70 26.46
N ASN A 638 8.85 -17.65 25.68
CA ASN A 638 8.50 -17.59 24.26
C ASN A 638 9.44 -18.47 23.42
N GLY A 639 8.89 -19.13 22.40
CA GLY A 639 9.67 -19.81 21.37
C GLY A 639 10.16 -18.86 20.28
N TYR A 640 11.15 -19.31 19.51
CA TYR A 640 11.73 -18.56 18.38
C TYR A 640 11.94 -19.47 17.18
N GLY A 641 11.86 -18.91 15.96
CA GLY A 641 12.24 -19.60 14.73
C GLY A 641 11.42 -20.85 14.41
N SER A 642 10.09 -20.79 14.58
CA SER A 642 9.14 -21.93 14.55
C SER A 642 9.06 -22.75 15.84
N GLY A 643 9.83 -22.44 16.88
CA GLY A 643 9.78 -23.17 18.15
C GLY A 643 8.52 -22.89 18.97
N ASP A 644 7.96 -23.91 19.62
CA ASP A 644 6.77 -23.78 20.47
C ASP A 644 6.99 -22.89 21.69
N GLY A 645 5.92 -22.30 22.23
CA GLY A 645 5.93 -21.58 23.50
C GLY A 645 5.89 -22.50 24.72
N GLY A 646 6.57 -22.10 25.79
CA GLY A 646 6.63 -22.84 27.04
C GLY A 646 5.30 -22.84 27.80
N ASN A 647 4.99 -23.93 28.49
CA ASN A 647 3.82 -23.99 29.38
C ASN A 647 4.07 -23.20 30.69
N ALA A 648 3.02 -22.59 31.23
CA ALA A 648 3.05 -21.89 32.51
C ALA A 648 2.95 -22.85 33.72
N GLY A 649 3.29 -22.34 34.90
CA GLY A 649 3.18 -23.07 36.17
C GLY A 649 1.73 -23.30 36.60
N LEU A 650 1.51 -24.19 37.56
CA LEU A 650 0.17 -24.55 38.01
C LEU A 650 -0.58 -23.36 38.64
N PHE A 651 0.09 -22.49 39.38
CA PHE A 651 -0.50 -21.34 40.06
C PHE A 651 0.20 -20.04 39.66
N TRP A 652 -0.50 -19.23 38.86
CA TRP A 652 -0.07 -17.90 38.40
C TRP A 652 1.13 -17.93 37.44
N GLY A 653 0.96 -17.23 36.32
CA GLY A 653 1.89 -17.20 35.19
C GLY A 653 1.11 -17.10 33.88
N SER A 654 1.77 -16.58 32.84
CA SER A 654 1.30 -16.61 31.45
C SER A 654 2.05 -17.71 30.70
N ALA A 655 1.41 -18.36 29.75
CA ALA A 655 2.12 -19.31 28.90
C ALA A 655 2.84 -18.56 27.76
N GLY A 656 3.96 -19.11 27.31
CA GLY A 656 4.81 -18.48 26.31
C GLY A 656 4.19 -18.52 24.92
N HIS A 657 4.49 -17.52 24.11
CA HIS A 657 4.09 -17.46 22.69
C HIS A 657 4.92 -18.43 21.85
N GLY A 658 4.30 -19.02 20.84
CA GLY A 658 5.00 -19.77 19.80
C GLY A 658 5.77 -18.83 18.88
N GLY A 659 6.97 -19.26 18.49
CA GLY A 659 7.86 -18.48 17.63
C GLY A 659 7.35 -18.40 16.20
N ASN A 660 7.36 -17.19 15.62
CA ASN A 660 7.23 -17.03 14.18
C ASN A 660 8.32 -17.83 13.46
N ALA A 661 7.99 -18.38 12.30
CA ALA A 661 8.96 -19.06 11.46
C ALA A 661 10.01 -18.08 10.91
N ALA A 662 11.24 -18.56 10.72
CA ALA A 662 12.32 -17.74 10.18
C ALA A 662 12.04 -17.37 8.71
N SER A 663 12.28 -16.11 8.33
CA SER A 663 12.01 -15.57 6.99
C SER A 663 12.84 -16.23 5.86
N THR A 664 13.90 -16.95 6.21
CA THR A 664 14.75 -17.72 5.30
C THR A 664 14.35 -19.19 5.18
N CYS A 665 13.41 -19.69 6.00
CA CYS A 665 12.96 -21.07 5.89
C CYS A 665 12.02 -21.24 4.68
N THR A 666 12.31 -22.26 3.85
CA THR A 666 11.66 -22.46 2.54
C THR A 666 10.78 -23.71 2.46
N ALA A 667 10.79 -24.57 3.49
CA ALA A 667 9.87 -25.69 3.65
C ALA A 667 9.89 -26.24 5.09
N GLY A 668 8.76 -26.71 5.61
CA GLY A 668 8.63 -27.43 6.87
C GLY A 668 8.61 -26.56 8.15
N CYS A 669 8.60 -25.24 8.01
CA CYS A 669 8.55 -24.29 9.13
C CYS A 669 7.15 -23.69 9.30
N ALA A 670 6.24 -24.48 9.87
CA ALA A 670 5.01 -23.93 10.44
C ALA A 670 5.35 -23.00 11.61
N GLY A 671 4.49 -22.04 11.94
CA GLY A 671 4.67 -21.25 13.15
C GLY A 671 4.58 -22.14 14.41
N GLY A 672 5.37 -21.85 15.45
CA GLY A 672 5.35 -22.64 16.67
C GLY A 672 4.00 -22.55 17.39
N ASP A 673 3.57 -23.62 18.06
CA ASP A 673 2.35 -23.60 18.87
C ASP A 673 2.57 -22.75 20.14
N GLY A 674 1.53 -22.07 20.61
CA GLY A 674 1.54 -21.35 21.88
C GLY A 674 1.45 -22.30 23.09
N GLY A 675 2.15 -21.94 24.17
CA GLY A 675 2.16 -22.72 25.41
C GLY A 675 0.80 -22.73 26.12
N ASN A 676 0.55 -23.76 26.94
CA ASN A 676 -0.67 -23.88 27.75
C ASN A 676 -0.48 -23.29 29.15
N ALA A 677 -1.52 -22.67 29.69
CA ALA A 677 -1.58 -22.22 31.08
C ALA A 677 -1.97 -23.35 32.05
N GLY A 678 -1.67 -23.15 33.34
CA GLY A 678 -1.94 -24.12 34.41
C GLY A 678 -3.37 -24.06 34.97
N LEU A 679 -3.49 -23.86 36.27
CA LEU A 679 -4.80 -23.70 36.93
C LEU A 679 -5.40 -22.30 36.66
N PHE A 680 -4.53 -21.30 36.55
CA PHE A 680 -4.84 -19.92 36.22
C PHE A 680 -3.83 -19.39 35.20
N GLY A 681 -4.25 -18.47 34.33
CA GLY A 681 -3.39 -17.81 33.35
C GLY A 681 -3.92 -17.95 31.92
N ASP A 682 -3.44 -17.09 31.03
CA ASP A 682 -3.80 -17.11 29.61
C ASP A 682 -2.83 -18.00 28.82
N GLY A 683 -3.38 -18.72 27.83
CA GLY A 683 -2.60 -19.51 26.88
C GLY A 683 -1.82 -18.61 25.93
N GLY A 684 -0.65 -19.05 25.50
CA GLY A 684 0.19 -18.30 24.57
C GLY A 684 -0.39 -18.29 23.17
N ASN A 685 -0.17 -17.21 22.42
CA ASN A 685 -0.52 -17.17 20.99
C ASN A 685 0.43 -18.05 20.18
N GLY A 686 -0.04 -18.63 19.07
CA GLY A 686 0.80 -19.34 18.10
C GLY A 686 1.52 -18.40 17.13
N GLY A 687 2.66 -18.85 16.60
CA GLY A 687 3.51 -18.09 15.68
C GLY A 687 3.00 -18.07 14.23
N VAL A 688 3.47 -17.10 13.44
CA VAL A 688 3.21 -17.02 11.99
C VAL A 688 4.05 -18.06 11.24
N GLY A 689 3.45 -18.74 10.26
CA GLY A 689 4.11 -19.74 9.41
C GLY A 689 5.02 -19.14 8.34
N ALA A 690 6.03 -19.91 7.90
CA ALA A 690 6.86 -19.56 6.75
C ALA A 690 6.06 -19.61 5.44
N ASN A 691 6.70 -19.23 4.34
CA ASN A 691 6.07 -19.20 3.03
C ASN A 691 5.43 -20.55 2.64
N GLY A 692 4.11 -20.57 2.44
CA GLY A 692 3.29 -21.75 2.16
C GLY A 692 2.94 -22.62 3.38
N GLU A 693 3.54 -22.35 4.54
CA GLU A 693 3.42 -23.16 5.75
C GLU A 693 2.35 -22.63 6.71
N GLY A 694 1.79 -23.53 7.53
CA GLY A 694 0.72 -23.20 8.48
C GLY A 694 1.19 -22.30 9.63
N GLY A 695 0.29 -21.48 10.15
CA GLY A 695 0.49 -20.79 11.43
C GLY A 695 0.31 -21.75 12.62
N GLY A 696 1.02 -21.48 13.71
CA GLY A 696 0.92 -22.24 14.95
C GLY A 696 -0.41 -22.01 15.67
N ASN A 697 -0.85 -23.00 16.43
CA ASN A 697 -2.08 -22.93 17.21
C ASN A 697 -1.87 -22.12 18.49
N GLY A 698 -2.91 -21.44 18.95
CA GLY A 698 -2.92 -20.83 20.27
C GLY A 698 -3.05 -21.89 21.37
N GLY A 699 -2.29 -21.71 22.46
CA GLY A 699 -2.33 -22.58 23.63
C GLY A 699 -3.57 -22.36 24.49
N ARG A 700 -3.86 -23.34 25.36
CA ARG A 700 -5.08 -23.30 26.19
C ARG A 700 -4.94 -22.39 27.41
N GLY A 701 -6.04 -21.74 27.76
CA GLY A 701 -6.20 -20.97 29.00
C GLY A 701 -6.38 -21.85 30.23
N GLY A 702 -6.13 -21.25 31.41
CA GLY A 702 -6.08 -21.94 32.69
C GLY A 702 -7.39 -22.65 33.10
N LEU A 703 -7.25 -23.77 33.81
CA LEU A 703 -8.37 -24.67 34.16
C LEU A 703 -9.51 -24.00 34.95
N LEU A 704 -9.21 -23.01 35.80
CA LEU A 704 -10.18 -22.30 36.64
C LEU A 704 -10.39 -20.83 36.24
N GLY A 705 -9.47 -20.24 35.46
CA GLY A 705 -9.56 -18.87 34.98
C GLY A 705 -8.45 -18.53 33.99
N GLY A 706 -8.84 -18.02 32.84
CA GLY A 706 -7.91 -17.66 31.76
C GLY A 706 -8.52 -17.83 30.37
N ASN A 707 -7.94 -17.14 29.41
CA ASN A 707 -8.30 -17.15 28.00
C ASN A 707 -7.39 -18.10 27.23
N GLY A 708 -7.88 -18.71 26.15
CA GLY A 708 -6.99 -19.35 25.18
C GLY A 708 -6.27 -18.31 24.32
N GLY A 709 -5.05 -18.63 23.89
CA GLY A 709 -4.26 -17.76 23.02
C GLY A 709 -4.77 -17.75 21.58
N ASP A 710 -4.47 -16.70 20.83
CA ASP A 710 -4.82 -16.59 19.41
C ASP A 710 -3.93 -17.51 18.54
N GLY A 711 -4.47 -18.09 17.48
CA GLY A 711 -3.72 -18.84 16.47
C GLY A 711 -2.96 -17.91 15.52
N GLY A 712 -1.75 -18.29 15.14
CA GLY A 712 -0.89 -17.55 14.22
C GLY A 712 -1.36 -17.63 12.76
N ALA A 713 -0.97 -16.65 11.94
CA ALA A 713 -1.31 -16.63 10.52
C ALA A 713 -0.50 -17.65 9.71
N GLY A 714 -1.10 -18.21 8.66
CA GLY A 714 -0.38 -19.01 7.66
C GLY A 714 0.43 -18.11 6.73
N GLY A 715 1.62 -18.56 6.31
CA GLY A 715 2.49 -17.77 5.45
C GLY A 715 2.05 -17.73 3.99
N ALA A 716 2.52 -16.73 3.24
CA ALA A 716 2.17 -16.56 1.83
C ALA A 716 2.79 -17.67 0.96
N GLY A 717 2.02 -18.22 0.02
CA GLY A 717 2.47 -19.23 -0.90
C GLY A 717 3.52 -18.68 -1.87
N VAL A 718 4.48 -19.53 -2.26
CA VAL A 718 5.58 -19.19 -3.17
C VAL A 718 5.60 -20.15 -4.35
N ALA A 719 5.77 -19.62 -5.56
CA ALA A 719 5.64 -20.35 -6.82
C ALA A 719 6.64 -21.50 -7.03
N THR A 720 7.69 -21.59 -6.21
CA THR A 720 8.68 -22.68 -6.24
C THR A 720 8.34 -23.84 -5.29
N VAL A 721 7.35 -23.68 -4.41
CA VAL A 721 6.84 -24.73 -3.51
C VAL A 721 5.65 -25.43 -4.18
N ALA A 722 5.47 -26.74 -3.95
CA ALA A 722 4.42 -27.53 -4.60
C ALA A 722 3.02 -26.89 -4.43
N ASP A 723 2.30 -26.76 -5.54
CA ASP A 723 1.02 -26.05 -5.70
C ASP A 723 0.98 -24.56 -5.28
N GLY A 724 2.05 -23.99 -4.73
CA GLY A 724 2.18 -22.57 -4.37
C GLY A 724 1.11 -22.03 -3.42
N GLN A 725 0.41 -22.90 -2.69
CA GLN A 725 -0.77 -22.51 -1.90
C GLN A 725 -0.37 -21.64 -0.69
N GLY A 726 -1.26 -20.75 -0.28
CA GLY A 726 -1.10 -20.05 1.00
C GLY A 726 -1.25 -21.01 2.19
N GLY A 727 -0.43 -20.83 3.21
CA GLY A 727 -0.47 -21.63 4.43
C GLY A 727 -1.79 -21.48 5.20
N GLN A 728 -2.19 -22.49 5.96
CA GLN A 728 -3.40 -22.43 6.78
C GLN A 728 -3.15 -21.59 8.05
N GLY A 729 -4.15 -20.83 8.49
CA GLY A 729 -4.11 -20.17 9.80
C GLY A 729 -4.23 -21.19 10.94
N GLY A 730 -3.46 -20.99 12.01
CA GLY A 730 -3.50 -21.82 13.21
C GLY A 730 -4.81 -21.66 13.98
N GLN A 731 -5.21 -22.69 14.73
CA GLN A 731 -6.43 -22.64 15.53
C GLN A 731 -6.24 -21.79 16.78
N GLY A 732 -7.27 -21.08 17.22
CA GLY A 732 -7.28 -20.41 18.51
C GLY A 732 -7.43 -21.41 19.66
N GLY A 733 -6.75 -21.14 20.77
CA GLY A 733 -6.77 -21.98 21.96
C GLY A 733 -8.10 -21.95 22.69
N ASP A 734 -8.46 -23.07 23.34
CA ASP A 734 -9.63 -23.14 24.21
C ASP A 734 -9.35 -22.48 25.57
N ALA A 735 -10.33 -21.75 26.11
CA ALA A 735 -10.46 -21.54 27.55
C ALA A 735 -11.14 -22.75 28.21
N SER A 736 -10.85 -22.99 29.49
CA SER A 736 -11.45 -24.09 30.23
C SER A 736 -12.98 -24.00 30.31
N PRO A 737 -13.73 -25.09 30.04
CA PRO A 737 -15.18 -25.11 30.23
C PRO A 737 -15.60 -24.99 31.70
N LEU A 738 -14.68 -25.17 32.65
CA LEU A 738 -14.89 -25.05 34.10
C LEU A 738 -14.51 -23.67 34.65
N ALA A 739 -13.85 -22.83 33.87
CA ALA A 739 -13.42 -21.51 34.33
C ALA A 739 -14.61 -20.60 34.65
N LEU A 740 -14.46 -19.77 35.69
CA LEU A 740 -15.46 -18.75 36.05
C LEU A 740 -15.60 -17.71 34.93
N ARG A 741 -14.46 -17.29 34.36
CA ARG A 741 -14.36 -16.43 33.18
C ARG A 741 -13.20 -16.94 32.31
N GLY A 742 -13.41 -16.89 31.00
CA GLY A 742 -12.38 -17.20 30.01
C GLY A 742 -12.98 -17.24 28.61
N SER A 743 -12.38 -16.52 27.65
CA SER A 743 -12.73 -16.60 26.23
C SER A 743 -11.76 -17.50 25.47
N GLY A 744 -12.25 -18.18 24.43
CA GLY A 744 -11.37 -18.85 23.49
C GLY A 744 -10.61 -17.82 22.64
N GLY A 745 -9.39 -18.15 22.25
CA GLY A 745 -8.59 -17.34 21.34
C GLY A 745 -9.10 -17.40 19.91
N LYS A 746 -8.77 -16.42 19.11
CA LYS A 746 -9.16 -16.33 17.69
C LYS A 746 -8.35 -17.31 16.85
N GLY A 747 -8.92 -17.75 15.73
CA GLY A 747 -8.16 -18.45 14.70
C GLY A 747 -7.31 -17.49 13.86
N GLY A 748 -6.13 -17.93 13.43
CA GLY A 748 -5.25 -17.16 12.55
C GLY A 748 -5.79 -17.04 11.13
N ALA A 749 -5.38 -16.00 10.41
CA ALA A 749 -5.72 -15.85 8.99
C ALA A 749 -4.96 -16.86 8.11
N GLY A 750 -5.57 -17.29 7.01
CA GLY A 750 -4.89 -18.06 5.97
C GLY A 750 -3.98 -17.17 5.10
N GLY A 751 -2.86 -17.72 4.64
CA GLY A 751 -1.90 -17.05 3.78
C GLY A 751 -2.43 -16.80 2.36
N VAL A 752 -1.87 -15.80 1.67
CA VAL A 752 -2.19 -15.52 0.26
C VAL A 752 -1.54 -16.58 -0.64
N GLY A 753 -2.21 -17.02 -1.71
CA GLY A 753 -1.63 -17.94 -2.69
C GLY A 753 -0.58 -17.28 -3.59
N ALA A 754 0.40 -18.06 -4.06
CA ALA A 754 1.42 -17.61 -5.01
C ALA A 754 0.84 -17.07 -6.33
N VAL A 755 1.51 -16.06 -6.88
CA VAL A 755 1.27 -15.59 -8.25
C VAL A 755 1.67 -16.68 -9.25
N GLY A 756 0.86 -16.87 -10.30
CA GLY A 756 1.16 -17.77 -11.39
C GLY A 756 2.38 -17.31 -12.20
N VAL A 757 3.19 -18.26 -12.67
CA VAL A 757 4.37 -17.96 -13.49
C VAL A 757 3.96 -17.30 -14.81
N ALA A 758 4.63 -16.24 -15.25
CA ALA A 758 4.38 -15.65 -16.55
C ALA A 758 4.67 -16.65 -17.69
N GLY A 759 3.88 -16.61 -18.76
CA GLY A 759 4.17 -17.33 -19.99
C GLY A 759 5.47 -16.82 -20.60
N SER A 760 6.29 -17.71 -21.16
CA SER A 760 7.44 -17.31 -21.97
C SER A 760 6.95 -16.54 -23.19
N ALA A 761 7.68 -15.52 -23.64
CA ALA A 761 7.51 -15.06 -25.02
C ALA A 761 7.79 -16.22 -26.01
N GLY A 762 7.42 -16.03 -27.28
CA GLY A 762 8.00 -16.82 -28.35
C GLY A 762 9.53 -16.75 -28.35
N THR A 763 10.21 -17.63 -29.08
CA THR A 763 11.69 -17.63 -29.12
C THR A 763 12.26 -17.60 -30.53
N ASP A 764 11.56 -18.18 -31.49
CA ASP A 764 11.83 -18.08 -32.91
C ASP A 764 10.78 -17.14 -33.58
N PRO A 765 11.12 -16.47 -34.69
CA PRO A 765 10.21 -15.54 -35.37
C PRO A 765 8.87 -16.18 -35.77
N GLY A 766 7.77 -15.52 -35.41
CA GLY A 766 6.41 -16.04 -35.57
C GLY A 766 5.93 -17.02 -34.49
N ASP A 767 6.73 -17.32 -33.46
CA ASP A 767 6.29 -18.15 -32.33
C ASP A 767 5.18 -17.47 -31.51
N ASP A 768 4.13 -18.23 -31.20
CA ASP A 768 3.09 -17.84 -30.24
C ASP A 768 3.68 -17.69 -28.83
N GLY A 769 3.20 -16.68 -28.10
CA GLY A 769 3.48 -16.49 -26.69
C GLY A 769 2.88 -17.59 -25.81
N GLY A 770 3.64 -18.02 -24.81
CA GLY A 770 3.24 -19.02 -23.83
C GLY A 770 2.06 -18.59 -22.96
N ILE A 771 1.26 -19.56 -22.53
CA ILE A 771 0.14 -19.35 -21.61
C ILE A 771 0.65 -19.01 -20.21
N GLY A 772 0.05 -17.99 -19.59
CA GLY A 772 0.31 -17.64 -18.19
C GLY A 772 -0.15 -18.72 -17.22
N GLY A 773 0.69 -19.01 -16.21
CA GLY A 773 0.41 -19.98 -15.16
C GLY A 773 -0.78 -19.58 -14.28
N VAL A 774 -1.49 -20.56 -13.75
CA VAL A 774 -2.62 -20.36 -12.84
C VAL A 774 -2.12 -19.87 -11.48
N GLY A 775 -2.76 -18.84 -10.93
CA GLY A 775 -2.50 -18.37 -9.57
C GLY A 775 -2.92 -19.42 -8.53
N ALA A 776 -2.12 -19.59 -7.48
CA ALA A 776 -2.36 -20.62 -6.48
C ALA A 776 -3.50 -20.24 -5.52
N ARG A 777 -4.00 -21.22 -4.77
CA ARG A 777 -5.12 -21.01 -3.82
C ARG A 777 -4.65 -20.28 -2.57
N GLY A 778 -5.53 -19.44 -2.02
CA GLY A 778 -5.35 -18.90 -0.68
C GLY A 778 -5.56 -19.97 0.40
N GLY A 779 -4.83 -19.83 1.50
CA GLY A 779 -4.91 -20.74 2.65
C GLY A 779 -6.21 -20.61 3.43
N HIS A 780 -6.60 -21.67 4.12
CA HIS A 780 -7.78 -21.66 4.99
C HIS A 780 -7.52 -20.85 6.27
N GLY A 781 -8.51 -20.11 6.75
CA GLY A 781 -8.46 -19.48 8.07
C GLY A 781 -8.63 -20.52 9.19
N GLY A 782 -7.92 -20.31 10.30
CA GLY A 782 -7.99 -21.16 11.48
C GLY A 782 -9.32 -21.04 12.23
N ALA A 783 -9.74 -22.10 12.91
CA ALA A 783 -10.93 -22.06 13.76
C ALA A 783 -10.66 -21.25 15.04
N GLY A 784 -11.67 -20.52 15.53
CA GLY A 784 -11.63 -19.91 16.86
C GLY A 784 -11.85 -20.94 17.98
N GLY A 785 -11.17 -20.74 19.11
CA GLY A 785 -11.22 -21.62 20.27
C GLY A 785 -12.49 -21.48 21.12
N SER A 786 -12.75 -22.46 21.98
CA SER A 786 -13.93 -22.47 22.85
C SER A 786 -13.78 -21.54 24.05
N GLY A 787 -14.86 -20.86 24.44
CA GLY A 787 -14.95 -20.11 25.69
C GLY A 787 -15.41 -20.97 26.86
N SER A 788 -15.20 -20.47 28.09
CA SER A 788 -15.74 -21.08 29.31
C SER A 788 -17.27 -21.18 29.28
N ARG A 789 -17.83 -22.13 30.06
CA ARG A 789 -19.28 -22.35 30.09
C ARG A 789 -20.05 -21.35 30.95
N LEU A 790 -19.38 -20.54 31.77
CA LEU A 790 -20.05 -19.68 32.74
C LEU A 790 -20.06 -18.20 32.33
N PHE A 791 -18.89 -17.63 32.04
CA PHE A 791 -18.76 -16.29 31.44
C PHE A 791 -17.64 -16.32 30.38
N GLY A 792 -17.90 -17.01 29.27
CA GLY A 792 -16.97 -17.15 28.16
C GLY A 792 -17.58 -16.71 26.83
N ARG A 793 -16.75 -16.09 25.99
CA ARG A 793 -17.03 -15.90 24.57
C ARG A 793 -16.21 -16.92 23.78
N GLY A 794 -16.78 -17.49 22.72
CA GLY A 794 -15.99 -18.21 21.73
C GLY A 794 -15.05 -17.27 21.00
N GLY A 795 -13.88 -17.77 20.58
CA GLY A 795 -12.97 -17.03 19.73
C GLY A 795 -13.53 -16.84 18.32
N ASP A 796 -13.16 -15.74 17.67
CA ASP A 796 -13.53 -15.49 16.28
C ASP A 796 -12.72 -16.41 15.34
N GLY A 797 -13.34 -16.91 14.27
CA GLY A 797 -12.64 -17.67 13.24
C GLY A 797 -11.76 -16.75 12.36
N GLY A 798 -10.60 -17.24 11.95
CA GLY A 798 -9.68 -16.50 11.09
C GLY A 798 -10.21 -16.36 9.67
N ALA A 799 -9.87 -15.27 8.98
CA ALA A 799 -10.25 -15.08 7.58
C ALA A 799 -9.49 -16.04 6.64
N GLY A 800 -10.13 -16.45 5.55
CA GLY A 800 -9.46 -17.16 4.45
C GLY A 800 -8.48 -16.25 3.71
N GLY A 801 -7.34 -16.80 3.29
CA GLY A 801 -6.34 -16.07 2.50
C GLY A 801 -6.80 -15.79 1.07
N ALA A 802 -6.27 -14.74 0.45
CA ALA A 802 -6.60 -14.45 -0.95
C ALA A 802 -5.95 -15.47 -1.91
N GLY A 803 -6.63 -15.79 -3.01
CA GLY A 803 -6.01 -16.50 -4.13
C GLY A 803 -4.93 -15.64 -4.79
N GLY A 804 -3.87 -16.27 -5.27
CA GLY A 804 -2.81 -15.60 -6.02
C GLY A 804 -3.29 -15.15 -7.40
N THR A 805 -2.66 -14.12 -7.98
CA THR A 805 -3.01 -13.67 -9.32
C THR A 805 -2.53 -14.67 -10.37
N GLY A 806 -3.23 -14.77 -11.50
CA GLY A 806 -2.71 -15.49 -12.66
C GLY A 806 -1.44 -14.83 -13.19
N GLY A 807 -0.54 -15.63 -13.77
CA GLY A 807 0.62 -15.13 -14.50
C GLY A 807 0.20 -14.47 -15.81
N THR A 808 0.96 -13.49 -16.28
CA THR A 808 0.69 -12.88 -17.60
C THR A 808 0.93 -13.89 -18.72
N GLY A 809 0.24 -13.74 -19.84
CA GLY A 809 0.63 -14.41 -21.08
C GLY A 809 1.95 -13.86 -21.61
N GLY A 810 2.73 -14.68 -22.30
CA GLY A 810 3.91 -14.21 -23.03
C GLY A 810 3.52 -13.50 -24.32
N ASN A 811 4.39 -12.63 -24.82
CA ASN A 811 4.17 -12.00 -26.13
C ASN A 811 4.47 -13.00 -27.26
N GLY A 812 3.75 -12.90 -28.37
CA GLY A 812 4.15 -13.53 -29.62
C GLY A 812 5.31 -12.76 -30.26
N GLU A 813 6.21 -13.47 -30.94
CA GLU A 813 7.38 -12.85 -31.59
C GLU A 813 7.06 -12.32 -32.98
N ASP A 814 7.82 -11.32 -33.41
CA ASP A 814 7.72 -10.74 -34.75
C ASP A 814 8.01 -11.81 -35.83
N GLY A 815 7.27 -11.74 -36.95
CA GLY A 815 7.50 -12.58 -38.11
C GLY A 815 8.80 -12.19 -38.84
N ASN A 816 9.54 -13.20 -39.28
CA ASN A 816 10.75 -12.99 -40.06
C ASN A 816 10.46 -12.35 -41.42
N HIS A 817 11.39 -11.50 -41.87
CA HIS A 817 11.35 -10.98 -43.23
C HIS A 817 11.73 -12.11 -44.21
N SER A 818 11.01 -12.25 -45.33
CA SER A 818 11.34 -13.31 -46.28
C SER A 818 12.64 -13.00 -47.03
N GLU A 819 13.70 -13.77 -46.78
CA GLU A 819 14.91 -13.76 -47.61
C GLU A 819 14.69 -14.45 -48.98
N THR A 820 13.59 -15.21 -49.13
CA THR A 820 13.23 -15.81 -50.42
C THR A 820 12.62 -14.75 -51.32
N ALA A 821 13.18 -14.62 -52.52
CA ALA A 821 12.73 -13.60 -53.47
C ALA A 821 11.25 -13.78 -53.84
N GLY A 822 10.47 -12.70 -53.81
CA GLY A 822 9.01 -12.71 -53.99
C GLY A 822 8.23 -13.50 -52.93
N GLY A 823 8.88 -13.95 -51.85
CA GLY A 823 8.26 -14.72 -50.77
C GLY A 823 7.40 -13.84 -49.86
N VAL A 824 6.35 -14.43 -49.30
CA VAL A 824 5.52 -13.80 -48.26
C VAL A 824 6.36 -13.71 -46.98
N GLY A 825 6.35 -12.56 -46.30
CA GLY A 825 6.94 -12.44 -44.96
C GLY A 825 6.20 -13.34 -43.95
N ASP A 826 6.89 -13.82 -42.92
CA ASP A 826 6.27 -14.72 -41.95
C ASP A 826 5.21 -13.98 -41.11
N VAL A 827 4.20 -14.72 -40.65
CA VAL A 827 3.15 -14.18 -39.79
C VAL A 827 3.72 -13.97 -38.38
N GLY A 828 3.37 -12.86 -37.73
CA GLY A 828 3.73 -12.62 -36.33
C GLY A 828 3.00 -13.57 -35.38
N GLY A 829 3.67 -14.02 -34.33
CA GLY A 829 3.11 -14.96 -33.37
C GLY A 829 1.94 -14.37 -32.58
N ALA A 830 0.96 -15.19 -32.19
CA ALA A 830 -0.12 -14.73 -31.35
C ALA A 830 0.34 -14.49 -29.90
N GLY A 831 -0.29 -13.54 -29.22
CA GLY A 831 -0.07 -13.31 -27.80
C GLY A 831 -0.62 -14.45 -26.95
N GLY A 832 0.16 -14.85 -25.95
CA GLY A 832 -0.22 -15.89 -25.00
C GLY A 832 -1.41 -15.48 -24.13
N THR A 833 -2.26 -16.45 -23.78
CA THR A 833 -3.42 -16.18 -22.91
C THR A 833 -2.96 -15.96 -21.47
N GLY A 834 -3.55 -14.98 -20.79
CA GLY A 834 -3.32 -14.75 -19.37
C GLY A 834 -3.80 -15.91 -18.49
N GLY A 835 -3.08 -16.16 -17.39
CA GLY A 835 -3.36 -17.24 -16.47
C GLY A 835 -4.61 -17.02 -15.62
N LEU A 836 -5.26 -18.10 -15.18
CA LEU A 836 -6.43 -18.00 -14.30
C LEU A 836 -6.01 -17.49 -12.91
N GLY A 837 -6.84 -16.66 -12.30
CA GLY A 837 -6.69 -16.25 -10.90
C GLY A 837 -7.00 -17.40 -9.93
N GLY A 838 -6.26 -17.44 -8.83
CA GLY A 838 -6.40 -18.46 -7.78
C GLY A 838 -7.70 -18.34 -6.99
N VAL A 839 -8.19 -19.46 -6.49
CA VAL A 839 -9.39 -19.49 -5.62
C VAL A 839 -9.04 -18.97 -4.23
N GLY A 840 -9.90 -18.13 -3.65
CA GLY A 840 -9.77 -17.66 -2.28
C GLY A 840 -9.93 -18.80 -1.26
N GLY A 841 -9.13 -18.76 -0.20
CA GLY A 841 -9.21 -19.72 0.90
C GLY A 841 -10.51 -19.59 1.69
N THR A 842 -10.93 -20.65 2.39
CA THR A 842 -12.15 -20.57 3.20
C THR A 842 -11.90 -19.88 4.53
N GLY A 843 -12.91 -19.19 5.05
CA GLY A 843 -12.89 -18.70 6.43
C GLY A 843 -12.90 -19.83 7.46
N GLY A 844 -12.37 -19.55 8.63
CA GLY A 844 -12.32 -20.45 9.77
C GLY A 844 -13.60 -20.45 10.60
N ASN A 845 -13.92 -21.58 11.24
CA ASN A 845 -15.13 -21.70 12.05
C ASN A 845 -15.08 -20.83 13.31
N ALA A 846 -16.24 -20.37 13.78
CA ALA A 846 -16.37 -19.67 15.05
C ALA A 846 -16.19 -20.64 16.24
N GLY A 847 -15.51 -20.18 17.29
CA GLY A 847 -15.46 -20.84 18.58
C GLY A 847 -16.77 -20.76 19.35
N VAL A 848 -16.98 -21.66 20.32
CA VAL A 848 -18.21 -21.73 21.12
C VAL A 848 -17.94 -21.34 22.57
N GLY A 849 -18.63 -20.31 23.07
CA GLY A 849 -18.63 -19.94 24.50
C GLY A 849 -20.05 -19.90 25.07
N HIS A 850 -20.19 -19.66 26.38
CA HIS A 850 -21.50 -19.50 27.01
C HIS A 850 -21.53 -18.40 28.09
N VAL A 851 -22.72 -17.85 28.28
CA VAL A 851 -23.12 -17.10 29.48
C VAL A 851 -24.10 -17.97 30.28
N LEU A 852 -23.80 -18.16 31.57
CA LEU A 852 -24.64 -18.89 32.53
C LEU A 852 -25.03 -20.30 32.08
N LEU A 853 -24.05 -21.12 31.66
CA LEU A 853 -24.13 -22.55 31.29
C LEU A 853 -24.98 -22.90 30.04
N PHE A 854 -26.01 -22.12 29.74
CA PHE A 854 -27.05 -22.50 28.76
C PHE A 854 -27.24 -21.49 27.63
N VAL A 855 -26.87 -20.22 27.82
CA VAL A 855 -26.96 -19.21 26.75
C VAL A 855 -25.67 -19.24 25.93
N GLY A 856 -25.77 -19.55 24.63
CA GLY A 856 -24.62 -19.52 23.73
C GLY A 856 -24.06 -18.09 23.56
N ASN A 857 -22.74 -17.98 23.53
CA ASN A 857 -22.00 -16.74 23.30
C ASN A 857 -20.80 -17.03 22.38
N PRO A 858 -21.03 -17.42 21.12
CA PRO A 858 -19.97 -17.81 20.19
C PRO A 858 -19.15 -16.61 19.69
N GLY A 859 -18.04 -16.92 19.01
CA GLY A 859 -17.33 -15.96 18.18
C GLY A 859 -18.05 -15.67 16.86
N LEU A 860 -17.49 -14.78 16.07
CA LEU A 860 -17.82 -14.60 14.65
C LEU A 860 -17.15 -15.70 13.83
N ALA A 861 -17.78 -16.13 12.75
CA ALA A 861 -17.10 -17.00 11.79
C ALA A 861 -16.20 -16.17 10.87
N GLY A 862 -15.08 -16.75 10.43
CA GLY A 862 -14.14 -16.11 9.54
C GLY A 862 -14.74 -15.84 8.15
N GLU A 863 -14.38 -14.69 7.58
CA GLU A 863 -14.73 -14.31 6.21
C GLU A 863 -14.04 -15.21 5.18
N GLY A 864 -14.69 -15.42 4.02
CA GLY A 864 -14.06 -16.07 2.89
C GLY A 864 -12.97 -15.20 2.25
N GLY A 865 -11.86 -15.82 1.84
CA GLY A 865 -10.76 -15.13 1.17
C GLY A 865 -11.13 -14.66 -0.24
N ARG A 866 -10.53 -13.56 -0.71
CA ARG A 866 -10.80 -13.06 -2.07
C ARG A 866 -10.23 -14.01 -3.12
N GLY A 867 -10.91 -14.18 -4.26
CA GLY A 867 -10.30 -14.75 -5.46
C GLY A 867 -9.18 -13.84 -6.01
N GLY A 868 -8.10 -14.44 -6.51
CA GLY A 868 -7.02 -13.73 -7.18
C GLY A 868 -7.43 -13.22 -8.56
N THR A 869 -6.82 -12.15 -9.06
CA THR A 869 -7.13 -11.67 -10.41
C THR A 869 -6.62 -12.64 -11.47
N GLY A 870 -7.28 -12.68 -12.63
CA GLY A 870 -6.66 -13.26 -13.82
C GLY A 870 -5.40 -12.48 -14.20
N GLY A 871 -4.44 -13.16 -14.83
CA GLY A 871 -3.28 -12.50 -15.43
C GLY A 871 -3.65 -11.85 -16.75
N ASP A 872 -2.97 -10.77 -17.10
CA ASP A 872 -3.15 -10.11 -18.41
C ASP A 872 -2.60 -10.99 -19.54
N ALA A 873 -3.11 -10.84 -20.76
CA ALA A 873 -2.58 -11.53 -21.92
C ALA A 873 -1.36 -10.82 -22.52
N GLY A 874 -0.54 -11.56 -23.27
CA GLY A 874 0.54 -10.99 -24.07
C GLY A 874 0.05 -10.38 -25.37
N SER A 875 0.84 -9.48 -25.96
CA SER A 875 0.58 -8.92 -27.30
C SER A 875 0.94 -9.92 -28.41
N GLY A 876 0.29 -9.82 -29.55
CA GLY A 876 0.75 -10.48 -30.78
C GLY A 876 1.96 -9.76 -31.38
N GLY A 877 2.86 -10.52 -32.02
CA GLY A 877 4.01 -10.00 -32.76
C GLY A 877 3.59 -9.38 -34.10
N SER A 878 4.42 -8.49 -34.64
CA SER A 878 4.19 -7.90 -35.97
C SER A 878 4.51 -8.89 -37.10
N GLY A 879 3.91 -8.70 -38.27
CA GLY A 879 4.18 -9.50 -39.45
C GLY A 879 5.51 -9.14 -40.11
N GLY A 880 6.21 -10.13 -40.64
CA GLY A 880 7.46 -9.94 -41.35
C GLY A 880 7.29 -9.22 -42.69
N ARG A 881 8.34 -8.53 -43.14
CA ARG A 881 8.35 -7.93 -44.49
C ARG A 881 8.37 -9.04 -45.56
N GLY A 882 7.70 -8.81 -46.70
CA GLY A 882 7.88 -9.65 -47.88
C GLY A 882 9.32 -9.68 -48.39
N GLY A 883 9.63 -10.62 -49.28
CA GLY A 883 10.96 -10.76 -49.89
C GLY A 883 11.08 -10.05 -51.23
N ASP A 884 12.18 -9.31 -51.42
CA ASP A 884 12.51 -8.56 -52.63
C ASP A 884 12.37 -9.43 -53.91
N GLY A 885 11.88 -8.87 -55.02
CA GLY A 885 11.74 -9.65 -56.26
C GLY A 885 13.08 -10.11 -56.85
N HIS A 886 13.08 -11.23 -57.58
CA HIS A 886 14.20 -11.66 -58.41
C HIS A 886 13.70 -12.43 -59.64
N ALA A 887 14.40 -12.33 -60.77
CA ALA A 887 14.04 -12.84 -62.11
C ALA A 887 13.31 -14.22 -62.24
N ASP A 888 13.44 -15.15 -61.29
CA ASP A 888 12.77 -16.45 -61.28
C ASP A 888 11.44 -16.45 -60.49
N THR A 889 11.35 -15.66 -59.41
CA THR A 889 10.16 -15.46 -58.54
C THR A 889 9.78 -13.98 -58.57
N ARG A 890 8.80 -13.69 -59.43
CA ARG A 890 8.80 -12.43 -60.18
C ARG A 890 8.26 -11.23 -59.41
N ASP A 891 7.18 -11.42 -58.65
CA ASP A 891 6.49 -10.34 -57.93
C ASP A 891 7.26 -9.91 -56.67
N GLY A 892 7.09 -8.66 -56.24
CA GLY A 892 7.52 -8.25 -54.90
C GLY A 892 6.71 -9.01 -53.84
N GLY A 893 7.40 -9.62 -52.86
CA GLY A 893 6.77 -10.38 -51.79
C GLY A 893 5.78 -9.55 -50.96
N THR A 894 4.67 -10.19 -50.55
CA THR A 894 3.70 -9.56 -49.65
C THR A 894 4.20 -9.59 -48.21
N GLY A 895 3.87 -8.57 -47.42
CA GLY A 895 4.08 -8.63 -45.97
C GLY A 895 3.28 -9.75 -45.31
N GLY A 896 3.82 -10.32 -44.24
CA GLY A 896 3.11 -11.24 -43.36
C GLY A 896 2.07 -10.52 -42.51
N ALA A 897 1.05 -11.25 -42.04
CA ALA A 897 0.05 -10.67 -41.15
C ALA A 897 0.62 -10.49 -39.73
N GLY A 898 0.09 -9.50 -38.99
CA GLY A 898 0.34 -9.37 -37.56
C GLY A 898 -0.37 -10.45 -36.75
N GLY A 899 0.25 -10.90 -35.66
CA GLY A 899 -0.32 -11.86 -34.73
C GLY A 899 -1.45 -11.26 -33.90
N ASN A 900 -2.42 -12.09 -33.52
CA ASN A 900 -3.54 -11.65 -32.67
C ASN A 900 -3.09 -11.49 -31.21
N GLY A 901 -3.70 -10.56 -30.48
CA GLY A 901 -3.49 -10.41 -29.04
C GLY A 901 -4.08 -11.56 -28.23
N GLY A 902 -3.45 -11.92 -27.12
CA GLY A 902 -3.93 -13.01 -26.26
C GLY A 902 -5.22 -12.67 -25.52
N THR A 903 -5.96 -13.69 -25.07
CA THR A 903 -7.12 -13.50 -24.19
C THR A 903 -6.69 -13.34 -22.74
N GLY A 904 -7.24 -12.34 -22.04
CA GLY A 904 -6.99 -12.13 -20.61
C GLY A 904 -7.51 -13.30 -19.75
N GLY A 905 -6.80 -13.60 -18.66
CA GLY A 905 -7.13 -14.71 -17.77
C GLY A 905 -8.42 -14.49 -16.98
N LEU A 906 -9.15 -15.56 -16.67
CA LEU A 906 -10.35 -15.44 -15.82
C LEU A 906 -9.97 -15.12 -14.37
N GLY A 907 -10.76 -14.30 -13.70
CA GLY A 907 -10.63 -14.06 -12.27
C GLY A 907 -10.95 -15.30 -11.44
N GLY A 908 -10.24 -15.45 -10.32
CA GLY A 908 -10.43 -16.53 -9.36
C GLY A 908 -11.73 -16.41 -8.57
N VAL A 909 -12.29 -17.55 -8.18
CA VAL A 909 -13.51 -17.61 -7.37
C VAL A 909 -13.21 -17.21 -5.92
N GLY A 910 -14.10 -16.45 -5.30
CA GLY A 910 -14.02 -16.11 -3.87
C GLY A 910 -14.24 -17.33 -2.97
N GLY A 911 -13.52 -17.36 -1.84
CA GLY A 911 -13.66 -18.40 -0.82
C GLY A 911 -15.00 -18.30 -0.07
N VAL A 912 -15.47 -19.44 0.44
CA VAL A 912 -16.64 -19.48 1.34
C VAL A 912 -16.22 -19.11 2.78
N PRO A 913 -17.12 -18.51 3.59
CA PRO A 913 -16.85 -18.23 4.99
C PRO A 913 -16.80 -19.50 5.83
N GLY A 914 -16.31 -19.36 7.06
CA GLY A 914 -16.43 -20.40 8.08
C GLY A 914 -17.88 -20.57 8.56
N SER A 915 -18.12 -21.67 9.27
CA SER A 915 -19.41 -21.93 9.92
C SER A 915 -19.41 -21.45 11.38
N GLY A 916 -20.57 -20.99 11.84
CA GLY A 916 -20.84 -20.62 13.24
C GLY A 916 -22.20 -21.14 13.69
N ARG A 917 -22.38 -21.33 15.00
CA ARG A 917 -23.69 -21.70 15.60
C ARG A 917 -24.38 -20.45 16.15
N ASP A 918 -25.19 -19.81 15.30
CA ASP A 918 -26.04 -18.64 15.58
C ASP A 918 -25.36 -17.35 16.10
N PRO A 919 -25.72 -16.14 15.63
CA PRO A 919 -26.50 -15.80 14.43
C PRO A 919 -25.67 -15.16 13.30
N ILE A 920 -24.35 -14.97 13.46
CA ILE A 920 -23.51 -14.21 12.51
C ILE A 920 -22.48 -15.14 11.80
N PRO A 921 -22.86 -15.80 10.69
CA PRO A 921 -21.89 -16.35 9.76
C PRO A 921 -21.10 -15.22 9.08
N GLY A 922 -19.88 -15.51 8.62
CA GLY A 922 -19.09 -14.60 7.81
C GLY A 922 -19.66 -14.45 6.40
N ASN A 923 -19.17 -13.47 5.63
CA ASN A 923 -19.53 -13.30 4.22
C ASN A 923 -18.62 -14.13 3.29
N GLY A 924 -19.12 -14.41 2.09
CA GLY A 924 -18.29 -14.94 1.02
C GLY A 924 -17.25 -13.92 0.56
N GLY A 925 -16.05 -14.40 0.24
CA GLY A 925 -15.00 -13.56 -0.32
C GLY A 925 -15.38 -13.08 -1.72
N ASN A 926 -14.99 -11.86 -2.09
CA ASN A 926 -15.24 -11.37 -3.45
C ASN A 926 -14.44 -12.18 -4.49
N GLY A 927 -14.94 -12.25 -5.73
CA GLY A 927 -14.18 -12.76 -6.86
C GLY A 927 -12.98 -11.87 -7.20
N GLY A 928 -12.00 -12.45 -7.89
CA GLY A 928 -10.94 -11.71 -8.55
C GLY A 928 -11.44 -11.08 -9.85
N GLY A 929 -10.89 -9.92 -10.24
CA GLY A 929 -11.14 -9.39 -11.58
C GLY A 929 -10.49 -10.26 -12.66
N GLY A 930 -11.00 -10.25 -13.88
CA GLY A 930 -10.30 -10.85 -15.02
C GLY A 930 -9.10 -10.01 -15.44
N GLY A 931 -8.15 -10.63 -16.14
CA GLY A 931 -6.99 -9.96 -16.72
C GLY A 931 -7.33 -9.23 -18.02
N GLY A 932 -6.52 -8.24 -18.38
CA GLY A 932 -6.62 -7.49 -19.62
C GLY A 932 -6.32 -8.33 -20.86
N ALA A 933 -6.88 -7.92 -21.99
CA ALA A 933 -6.57 -8.49 -23.30
C ALA A 933 -5.23 -7.99 -23.85
N GLY A 934 -4.58 -8.81 -24.68
CA GLY A 934 -3.43 -8.38 -25.47
C GLY A 934 -3.84 -7.56 -26.70
N THR A 935 -2.94 -6.69 -27.16
CA THR A 935 -3.07 -5.99 -28.45
C THR A 935 -2.67 -6.90 -29.62
N GLY A 936 -3.27 -6.69 -30.79
CA GLY A 936 -2.79 -7.31 -32.03
C GLY A 936 -1.53 -6.63 -32.57
N GLY A 937 -0.67 -7.39 -33.24
CA GLY A 937 0.55 -6.88 -33.88
C GLY A 937 0.27 -6.23 -35.24
N THR A 938 1.17 -5.37 -35.71
CA THR A 938 1.02 -4.71 -37.02
C THR A 938 1.32 -5.64 -38.18
N GLY A 939 0.65 -5.48 -39.32
CA GLY A 939 0.99 -6.19 -40.54
C GLY A 939 2.33 -5.76 -41.14
N GLY A 940 3.05 -6.71 -41.74
CA GLY A 940 4.34 -6.47 -42.36
C GLY A 940 4.23 -5.67 -43.66
N ALA A 941 5.29 -4.94 -44.02
CA ALA A 941 5.30 -4.21 -45.29
C ALA A 941 5.49 -5.13 -46.50
N GLY A 942 4.86 -4.79 -47.61
CA GLY A 942 5.21 -5.34 -48.93
C GLY A 942 6.49 -4.69 -49.46
N VAL A 943 7.24 -5.42 -50.29
CA VAL A 943 8.49 -4.92 -50.90
C VAL A 943 8.28 -4.27 -52.25
N VAL A 944 9.28 -3.50 -52.68
CA VAL A 944 9.33 -2.88 -54.00
C VAL A 944 9.42 -3.94 -55.10
N GLY A 945 8.73 -3.72 -56.23
CA GLY A 945 8.74 -4.61 -57.40
C GLY A 945 10.12 -4.68 -58.09
N ASP A 946 10.29 -5.61 -59.03
CA ASP A 946 11.55 -5.84 -59.75
C ASP A 946 11.43 -5.59 -61.26
N ASN A 947 12.54 -5.74 -62.00
CA ASN A 947 12.58 -5.37 -63.42
C ASN A 947 11.89 -6.40 -64.34
N THR A 948 11.23 -7.42 -63.78
CA THR A 948 10.61 -8.57 -64.45
C THR A 948 9.20 -8.90 -63.95
N SER A 949 8.85 -8.64 -62.68
CA SER A 949 7.49 -8.19 -62.33
C SER A 949 7.56 -6.79 -61.72
N PRO A 950 7.08 -5.78 -62.45
CA PRO A 950 7.25 -4.39 -62.08
C PRO A 950 6.31 -3.95 -60.95
N ASP A 951 5.33 -4.78 -60.57
CA ASP A 951 4.35 -4.47 -59.52
C ASP A 951 4.92 -4.73 -58.11
N GLY A 952 4.65 -3.82 -57.17
CA GLY A 952 5.06 -3.93 -55.77
C GLY A 952 4.19 -4.89 -54.94
N GLY A 953 4.78 -5.49 -53.91
CA GLY A 953 4.08 -6.41 -53.01
C GLY A 953 3.04 -5.72 -52.13
N ASN A 954 1.94 -6.41 -51.80
CA ASN A 954 0.95 -5.89 -50.85
C ASN A 954 1.51 -5.89 -49.41
N GLY A 955 1.06 -4.96 -48.58
CA GLY A 955 1.24 -5.07 -47.12
C GLY A 955 0.38 -6.20 -46.56
N GLY A 956 0.83 -6.78 -45.43
CA GLY A 956 0.06 -7.75 -44.66
C GLY A 956 -0.97 -7.07 -43.76
N ASP A 957 -1.99 -7.80 -43.35
CA ASP A 957 -3.06 -7.29 -42.48
C ASP A 957 -2.60 -7.19 -41.01
N GLY A 958 -3.18 -6.26 -40.25
CA GLY A 958 -2.94 -6.13 -38.82
C GLY A 958 -3.74 -7.14 -37.99
N GLY A 959 -3.16 -7.61 -36.88
CA GLY A 959 -3.79 -8.58 -35.98
C GLY A 959 -4.95 -7.99 -35.17
N ASP A 960 -5.91 -8.84 -34.80
CA ASP A 960 -7.01 -8.48 -33.90
C ASP A 960 -6.52 -8.44 -32.43
N PRO A 961 -7.05 -7.54 -31.57
CA PRO A 961 -6.85 -7.61 -30.14
C PRO A 961 -7.59 -8.81 -29.53
N GLY A 962 -7.10 -9.28 -28.38
CA GLY A 962 -7.71 -10.38 -27.65
C GLY A 962 -8.99 -10.01 -26.90
N ALA A 963 -9.65 -11.02 -26.33
CA ALA A 963 -10.80 -10.83 -25.45
C ALA A 963 -10.36 -10.58 -23.98
N PRO A 964 -10.99 -9.65 -23.24
CA PRO A 964 -10.72 -9.46 -21.82
C PRO A 964 -11.21 -10.67 -21.00
N GLY A 965 -10.50 -10.99 -19.92
CA GLY A 965 -10.87 -12.07 -19.02
C GLY A 965 -12.15 -11.76 -18.25
N ALA A 966 -13.02 -12.77 -18.05
CA ALA A 966 -14.19 -12.61 -17.18
C ALA A 966 -13.78 -12.58 -15.71
N GLY A 967 -14.46 -11.75 -14.91
CA GLY A 967 -14.29 -11.76 -13.46
C GLY A 967 -14.76 -13.08 -12.82
N GLY A 968 -14.10 -13.46 -11.73
CA GLY A 968 -14.44 -14.66 -10.97
C GLY A 968 -15.74 -14.49 -10.20
N ALA A 969 -16.45 -15.60 -9.95
CA ALA A 969 -17.62 -15.58 -9.07
C ALA A 969 -17.21 -15.21 -7.62
N GLY A 970 -18.09 -14.52 -6.91
CA GLY A 970 -17.95 -14.38 -5.45
C GLY A 970 -18.17 -15.72 -4.74
N GLY A 971 -17.62 -15.84 -3.54
CA GLY A 971 -17.89 -16.97 -2.65
C GLY A 971 -19.33 -16.94 -2.14
N ALA A 972 -19.93 -18.11 -1.98
CA ALA A 972 -21.27 -18.21 -1.38
C ALA A 972 -21.23 -17.84 0.11
N GLN A 973 -22.30 -17.20 0.59
CA GLN A 973 -22.50 -16.85 1.99
C GLN A 973 -22.65 -18.07 2.91
N GLY A 974 -22.35 -17.88 4.20
CA GLY A 974 -22.58 -18.92 5.20
C GLY A 974 -24.08 -19.15 5.47
N ALA A 975 -24.46 -20.40 5.70
CA ALA A 975 -25.84 -20.74 6.06
C ALA A 975 -26.19 -20.24 7.46
N GLY A 976 -27.02 -19.20 7.56
CA GLY A 976 -27.49 -18.63 8.83
C GLY A 976 -28.57 -17.55 8.63
N CYS A 977 -28.89 -16.81 9.69
CA CYS A 977 -30.04 -15.90 9.73
C CYS A 977 -29.80 -14.54 9.04
N GLY A 978 -29.64 -14.56 7.71
CA GLY A 978 -29.94 -13.44 6.81
C GLY A 978 -29.03 -12.20 6.85
N CYS A 979 -27.97 -12.19 7.65
CA CYS A 979 -27.06 -11.05 7.76
C CYS A 979 -25.77 -11.17 6.92
N ALA A 980 -25.29 -12.40 6.65
CA ALA A 980 -24.18 -12.63 5.74
C ALA A 980 -24.59 -12.38 4.28
N ARG A 981 -23.60 -12.05 3.45
CA ARG A 981 -23.76 -11.81 2.02
C ARG A 981 -22.86 -12.71 1.20
N ASP A 982 -23.31 -13.03 -0.01
CA ASP A 982 -22.43 -13.59 -1.04
C ASP A 982 -21.35 -12.54 -1.37
N GLY A 983 -20.16 -13.02 -1.73
CA GLY A 983 -19.13 -12.16 -2.28
C GLY A 983 -19.59 -11.53 -3.58
N ALA A 984 -19.16 -10.30 -3.87
CA ALA A 984 -19.33 -9.71 -5.18
C ALA A 984 -18.52 -10.50 -6.23
N ALA A 985 -19.08 -10.67 -7.43
CA ALA A 985 -18.29 -11.14 -8.57
C ALA A 985 -17.20 -10.11 -8.91
N GLY A 986 -16.09 -10.58 -9.47
CA GLY A 986 -15.04 -9.71 -9.98
C GLY A 986 -15.48 -8.94 -11.23
N ALA A 987 -14.80 -7.83 -11.50
CA ALA A 987 -14.96 -7.09 -12.75
C ALA A 987 -14.39 -7.86 -13.95
N LEU A 988 -14.91 -7.58 -15.14
CA LEU A 988 -14.27 -7.92 -16.41
C LEU A 988 -12.89 -7.24 -16.48
N GLY A 989 -11.92 -7.89 -17.12
CA GLY A 989 -10.62 -7.29 -17.42
C GLY A 989 -10.70 -6.15 -18.43
N ALA A 990 -9.60 -5.40 -18.58
CA ALA A 990 -9.53 -4.32 -19.56
C ALA A 990 -9.54 -4.88 -21.00
N ALA A 991 -10.42 -4.36 -21.85
CA ALA A 991 -10.36 -4.65 -23.28
C ALA A 991 -9.17 -3.92 -23.90
N ALA A 992 -8.44 -4.56 -24.81
CA ALA A 992 -7.45 -3.89 -25.63
C ALA A 992 -8.18 -3.03 -26.65
N THR A 993 -7.90 -1.72 -26.62
CA THR A 993 -8.66 -0.72 -27.38
C THR A 993 -8.11 -0.46 -28.76
N SER A 994 -7.18 -1.25 -29.29
CA SER A 994 -6.68 -1.09 -30.66
C SER A 994 -6.29 -2.42 -31.29
N GLY A 995 -6.79 -2.66 -32.51
CA GLY A 995 -6.19 -3.65 -33.42
C GLY A 995 -4.88 -3.15 -34.02
N GLY A 996 -4.08 -4.08 -34.54
CA GLY A 996 -2.84 -3.76 -35.23
C GLY A 996 -3.11 -3.00 -36.54
N ASP A 997 -2.22 -2.08 -36.89
CA ASP A 997 -2.27 -1.39 -38.19
C ASP A 997 -1.89 -2.35 -39.33
N GLY A 998 -2.50 -2.18 -40.49
CA GLY A 998 -2.14 -2.88 -41.72
C GLY A 998 -0.82 -2.37 -42.29
N GLY A 999 -0.02 -3.28 -42.84
CA GLY A 999 1.28 -2.97 -43.42
C GLY A 999 1.18 -2.13 -44.70
N ALA A 1000 2.19 -1.32 -44.99
CA ALA A 1000 2.23 -0.55 -46.24
C ALA A 1000 2.52 -1.45 -47.45
N GLY A 1001 1.89 -1.15 -48.59
CA GLY A 1001 2.22 -1.76 -49.87
C GLY A 1001 3.54 -1.21 -50.44
N GLY A 1002 4.32 -2.07 -51.08
CA GLY A 1002 5.56 -1.70 -51.75
C GLY A 1002 5.32 -0.94 -53.05
N ALA A 1003 6.27 -0.09 -53.44
CA ALA A 1003 6.20 0.62 -54.72
C ALA A 1003 6.45 -0.34 -55.90
N GLY A 1004 5.91 -0.04 -57.08
CA GLY A 1004 6.36 -0.72 -58.31
C GLY A 1004 7.76 -0.26 -58.73
N ILE A 1005 8.29 -0.78 -59.84
CA ILE A 1005 9.39 -0.17 -60.63
C ILE A 1005 9.10 -0.26 -62.14
N SER A 1006 9.83 0.47 -62.98
CA SER A 1006 9.80 0.31 -64.45
C SER A 1006 8.40 0.28 -65.10
N GLY A 1007 7.50 1.17 -64.67
CA GLY A 1007 6.12 1.27 -65.18
C GLY A 1007 5.10 0.38 -64.45
N GLY A 1008 5.53 -0.33 -63.40
CA GLY A 1008 4.64 -1.15 -62.58
C GLY A 1008 3.96 -0.41 -61.44
N SER A 1009 2.87 -1.02 -61.00
CA SER A 1009 1.93 -0.50 -60.03
C SER A 1009 2.42 -0.71 -58.60
N GLY A 1010 2.03 0.17 -57.69
CA GLY A 1010 2.25 -0.07 -56.27
C GLY A 1010 1.34 -1.18 -55.74
N GLY A 1011 1.85 -1.96 -54.78
CA GLY A 1011 1.05 -2.92 -54.03
C GLY A 1011 0.04 -2.21 -53.12
N ASN A 1012 -1.03 -2.91 -52.77
CA ASN A 1012 -2.04 -2.36 -51.85
C ASN A 1012 -1.51 -2.38 -50.41
N GLY A 1013 -1.96 -1.43 -49.59
CA GLY A 1013 -1.77 -1.56 -48.14
C GLY A 1013 -2.68 -2.65 -47.56
N GLY A 1014 -2.23 -3.31 -46.49
CA GLY A 1014 -3.02 -4.29 -45.75
C GLY A 1014 -4.13 -3.65 -44.94
N ASP A 1015 -5.16 -4.42 -44.58
CA ASP A 1015 -6.28 -3.95 -43.76
C ASP A 1015 -5.87 -3.90 -42.26
N GLY A 1016 -6.46 -2.98 -41.51
CA GLY A 1016 -6.23 -2.86 -40.07
C GLY A 1016 -7.11 -3.82 -39.24
N GLY A 1017 -6.62 -4.23 -38.07
CA GLY A 1017 -7.29 -5.16 -37.15
C GLY A 1017 -8.71 -4.72 -36.76
N SER A 1018 -9.63 -5.67 -36.67
CA SER A 1018 -11.08 -5.49 -36.84
C SER A 1018 -11.92 -5.40 -35.55
N VAL A 1019 -11.27 -5.39 -34.39
CA VAL A 1019 -11.87 -5.33 -33.05
C VAL A 1019 -11.16 -4.24 -32.21
N GLY A 1020 -11.84 -3.67 -31.21
CA GLY A 1020 -11.33 -2.53 -30.41
C GLY A 1020 -11.67 -1.18 -31.02
N ASP A 1021 -10.81 -0.17 -30.90
CA ASP A 1021 -10.69 0.83 -31.98
C ASP A 1021 -9.98 0.11 -33.14
N GLY A 1022 -10.55 0.14 -34.34
CA GLY A 1022 -9.97 -0.60 -35.46
C GLY A 1022 -8.60 -0.05 -35.86
N GLY A 1023 -7.68 -0.94 -36.25
CA GLY A 1023 -6.36 -0.54 -36.74
C GLY A 1023 -6.44 0.33 -37.99
N ALA A 1024 -5.45 1.18 -38.22
CA ALA A 1024 -5.35 1.93 -39.48
C ALA A 1024 -5.05 0.96 -40.64
N GLY A 1025 -5.65 1.20 -41.80
CA GLY A 1025 -5.28 0.52 -43.03
C GLY A 1025 -3.94 1.04 -43.55
N GLY A 1026 -3.11 0.14 -44.08
CA GLY A 1026 -1.80 0.48 -44.61
C GLY A 1026 -1.88 1.40 -45.83
N ALA A 1027 -0.85 2.22 -46.05
CA ALA A 1027 -0.76 3.02 -47.27
C ALA A 1027 -0.50 2.13 -48.50
N GLY A 1028 -1.13 2.45 -49.62
CA GLY A 1028 -0.82 1.84 -50.91
C GLY A 1028 0.52 2.35 -51.45
N GLY A 1029 1.29 1.46 -52.07
CA GLY A 1029 2.58 1.79 -52.67
C GLY A 1029 2.44 2.72 -53.88
N ALA A 1030 3.50 3.47 -54.20
CA ALA A 1030 3.52 4.31 -55.40
C ALA A 1030 3.68 3.46 -56.67
N GLY A 1031 2.94 3.82 -57.72
CA GLY A 1031 3.23 3.38 -59.08
C GLY A 1031 4.41 4.16 -59.65
N THR A 1032 5.17 3.55 -60.55
CA THR A 1032 6.40 4.17 -61.07
C THR A 1032 6.31 4.63 -62.51
N ASN A 1033 7.27 5.48 -62.86
CA ASN A 1033 7.34 6.10 -64.17
C ASN A 1033 7.47 5.06 -65.28
N GLY A 1034 6.64 5.22 -66.31
CA GLY A 1034 6.70 4.43 -67.54
C GLY A 1034 7.66 5.06 -68.55
N ASP A 1035 7.98 4.32 -69.60
CA ASP A 1035 8.82 4.77 -70.71
C ASP A 1035 8.01 4.96 -72.01
N LEU A 1036 8.69 4.99 -73.16
CA LEU A 1036 8.05 5.15 -74.47
C LEU A 1036 7.28 3.90 -74.96
N GLN A 1037 7.47 2.74 -74.32
CA GLN A 1037 6.85 1.46 -74.69
C GLN A 1037 5.94 0.92 -73.58
N THR A 1038 6.19 1.29 -72.34
CA THR A 1038 5.55 0.80 -71.12
C THR A 1038 4.77 1.93 -70.47
N PRO A 1039 3.43 1.85 -70.34
CA PRO A 1039 2.63 2.83 -69.61
C PRO A 1039 3.12 3.00 -68.17
N ALA A 1040 2.86 4.16 -67.56
CA ALA A 1040 3.20 4.35 -66.16
C ALA A 1040 2.29 3.54 -65.22
N GLY A 1041 2.89 3.11 -64.10
CA GLY A 1041 2.25 2.28 -63.10
C GLY A 1041 1.19 3.02 -62.31
N LYS A 1042 0.16 2.30 -61.87
CA LYS A 1042 -0.88 2.86 -61.01
C LYS A 1042 -0.43 2.88 -59.57
N GLY A 1043 -0.91 3.85 -58.79
CA GLY A 1043 -0.78 3.77 -57.34
C GLY A 1043 -1.57 2.58 -56.78
N GLY A 1044 -1.00 1.92 -55.78
CA GLY A 1044 -1.70 0.87 -55.02
C GLY A 1044 -2.85 1.47 -54.20
N ALA A 1045 -3.90 0.69 -53.95
CA ALA A 1045 -4.97 1.14 -53.06
C ALA A 1045 -4.49 1.17 -51.60
N GLY A 1046 -4.98 2.14 -50.83
CA GLY A 1046 -4.82 2.07 -49.37
C GLY A 1046 -5.71 0.99 -48.77
N GLY A 1047 -5.20 0.30 -47.76
CA GLY A 1047 -5.94 -0.71 -47.01
C GLY A 1047 -7.13 -0.12 -46.26
N ALA A 1048 -8.15 -0.92 -46.00
CA ALA A 1048 -9.28 -0.51 -45.17
C ALA A 1048 -8.85 -0.36 -43.71
N GLY A 1049 -9.37 0.67 -43.05
CA GLY A 1049 -9.29 0.77 -41.60
C GLY A 1049 -10.19 -0.28 -40.96
N GLY A 1050 -9.69 -0.92 -39.91
CA GLY A 1050 -10.41 -1.94 -39.16
C GLY A 1050 -11.72 -1.42 -38.58
N SER A 1051 -12.72 -2.28 -38.43
CA SER A 1051 -13.98 -1.88 -37.80
C SER A 1051 -13.80 -1.69 -36.28
N GLY A 1052 -14.54 -0.75 -35.70
CA GLY A 1052 -14.62 -0.57 -34.26
C GLY A 1052 -15.54 -1.60 -33.62
N GLY A 1053 -15.16 -2.11 -32.46
CA GLY A 1053 -15.86 -3.15 -31.70
C GLY A 1053 -17.30 -2.78 -31.30
N ALA A 1054 -18.08 -3.82 -30.96
CA ALA A 1054 -19.52 -3.72 -30.77
C ALA A 1054 -19.98 -2.81 -29.62
N ASP A 1055 -19.21 -2.72 -28.54
CA ASP A 1055 -19.66 -2.08 -27.29
C ASP A 1055 -19.17 -0.62 -27.16
N VAL A 1056 -17.86 -0.38 -27.31
CA VAL A 1056 -17.25 0.96 -27.40
C VAL A 1056 -15.99 0.88 -28.27
N GLY A 1057 -16.05 1.35 -29.52
CA GLY A 1057 -14.90 1.36 -30.42
C GLY A 1057 -15.06 2.33 -31.59
N LYS A 1058 -13.98 3.02 -31.96
CA LYS A 1058 -13.88 3.85 -33.16
C LYS A 1058 -13.49 2.98 -34.36
N GLY A 1059 -13.93 3.34 -35.55
CA GLY A 1059 -13.39 2.74 -36.75
C GLY A 1059 -11.98 3.26 -37.05
N GLY A 1060 -11.10 2.38 -37.52
CA GLY A 1060 -9.76 2.72 -37.97
C GLY A 1060 -9.77 3.61 -39.21
N ALA A 1061 -8.75 4.46 -39.36
CA ALA A 1061 -8.60 5.24 -40.58
C ALA A 1061 -8.23 4.34 -41.76
N GLY A 1062 -8.84 4.55 -42.93
CA GLY A 1062 -8.39 3.91 -44.16
C GLY A 1062 -7.05 4.48 -44.61
N GLY A 1063 -6.17 3.63 -45.14
CA GLY A 1063 -4.87 4.04 -45.64
C GLY A 1063 -4.98 4.93 -46.87
N SER A 1064 -4.00 5.80 -47.10
CA SER A 1064 -3.92 6.58 -48.34
C SER A 1064 -3.61 5.67 -49.54
N GLY A 1065 -4.24 5.91 -50.68
CA GLY A 1065 -3.80 5.35 -51.95
C GLY A 1065 -2.46 5.94 -52.38
N GLY A 1066 -1.61 5.14 -53.02
CA GLY A 1066 -0.32 5.59 -53.53
C GLY A 1066 -0.47 6.50 -54.76
N ALA A 1067 0.53 7.34 -55.03
CA ALA A 1067 0.56 8.14 -56.26
C ALA A 1067 0.78 7.26 -57.51
N GLY A 1068 0.27 7.69 -58.65
CA GLY A 1068 0.57 7.10 -59.96
C GLY A 1068 1.90 7.59 -60.54
N GLY A 1069 2.48 6.84 -61.47
CA GLY A 1069 3.75 7.20 -62.12
C GLY A 1069 3.65 8.22 -63.26
N ILE A 1070 4.77 8.86 -63.60
CA ILE A 1070 4.92 9.73 -64.79
C ILE A 1070 5.15 8.86 -66.04
N GLY A 1071 4.34 8.96 -67.09
CA GLY A 1071 4.50 8.13 -68.30
C GLY A 1071 4.53 8.94 -69.59
N SER A 1072 5.48 8.67 -70.48
CA SER A 1072 5.69 9.47 -71.70
C SER A 1072 4.53 9.44 -72.71
N ALA A 1073 3.59 8.50 -72.58
CA ALA A 1073 2.41 8.37 -73.45
C ALA A 1073 1.08 8.53 -72.70
N LYS A 1074 0.99 8.03 -71.47
CA LYS A 1074 -0.12 8.25 -70.51
C LYS A 1074 0.42 8.20 -69.09
N GLY A 1075 -0.04 9.11 -68.24
CA GLY A 1075 0.25 9.10 -66.81
C GLY A 1075 -0.44 7.93 -66.08
N GLY A 1076 0.16 7.46 -64.99
CA GLY A 1076 -0.41 6.44 -64.13
C GLY A 1076 -1.51 7.04 -63.26
N ASN A 1077 -2.63 6.32 -63.12
CA ASN A 1077 -3.71 6.75 -62.23
C ASN A 1077 -3.29 6.59 -60.76
N GLY A 1078 -3.71 7.53 -59.92
CA GLY A 1078 -3.54 7.43 -58.47
C GLY A 1078 -4.35 6.28 -57.87
N GLY A 1079 -3.83 5.69 -56.79
CA GLY A 1079 -4.48 4.64 -56.03
C GLY A 1079 -5.69 5.17 -55.27
N ARG A 1080 -6.73 4.34 -55.11
CA ARG A 1080 -7.91 4.72 -54.30
C ARG A 1080 -7.56 4.73 -52.82
N GLY A 1081 -8.10 5.69 -52.09
CA GLY A 1081 -8.03 5.72 -50.64
C GLY A 1081 -8.81 4.56 -50.02
N GLY A 1082 -8.24 3.98 -48.96
CA GLY A 1082 -8.87 2.93 -48.18
C GLY A 1082 -10.13 3.43 -47.46
N LYS A 1083 -11.12 2.55 -47.27
CA LYS A 1083 -12.33 2.91 -46.52
C LYS A 1083 -11.99 3.05 -45.04
N GLY A 1084 -12.59 4.02 -44.37
CA GLY A 1084 -12.57 4.07 -42.90
C GLY A 1084 -13.45 2.97 -42.33
N GLY A 1085 -13.02 2.36 -41.22
CA GLY A 1085 -13.78 1.31 -40.55
C GLY A 1085 -15.09 1.80 -39.94
N SER A 1086 -16.10 0.94 -39.84
CA SER A 1086 -17.38 1.32 -39.22
C SER A 1086 -17.30 1.27 -37.70
N ALA A 1087 -18.01 2.13 -36.98
CA ALA A 1087 -18.11 2.05 -35.53
C ALA A 1087 -19.39 1.29 -35.14
N LEU A 1088 -19.29 0.06 -34.64
CA LEU A 1088 -20.47 -0.76 -34.35
C LEU A 1088 -21.33 -0.22 -33.19
N ALA A 1089 -20.76 0.60 -32.31
CA ALA A 1089 -21.45 1.21 -31.17
C ALA A 1089 -22.12 2.56 -31.51
N LEU A 1090 -23.33 2.79 -30.96
CA LEU A 1090 -24.14 4.00 -31.18
C LEU A 1090 -23.45 5.34 -30.78
N LEU A 1091 -22.40 5.28 -29.96
CA LEU A 1091 -21.61 6.43 -29.51
C LEU A 1091 -20.19 6.47 -30.11
N GLY A 1092 -19.81 5.50 -30.94
CA GLY A 1092 -18.50 5.46 -31.59
C GLY A 1092 -18.38 6.45 -32.75
N THR A 1093 -17.16 6.66 -33.24
CA THR A 1093 -16.91 7.47 -34.44
C THR A 1093 -16.40 6.56 -35.57
N GLY A 1094 -17.08 6.56 -36.71
CA GLY A 1094 -16.57 5.88 -37.90
C GLY A 1094 -15.20 6.41 -38.30
N GLY A 1095 -14.35 5.53 -38.82
CA GLY A 1095 -13.01 5.88 -39.26
C GLY A 1095 -13.03 6.84 -40.45
N ARG A 1096 -11.98 7.65 -40.60
CA ARG A 1096 -11.82 8.48 -41.79
C ARG A 1096 -11.44 7.62 -42.98
N GLY A 1097 -12.01 7.89 -44.16
CA GLY A 1097 -11.47 7.32 -45.38
C GLY A 1097 -10.10 7.92 -45.70
N GLY A 1098 -9.22 7.11 -46.29
CA GLY A 1098 -7.90 7.54 -46.73
C GLY A 1098 -7.98 8.47 -47.94
N GLY A 1099 -6.95 9.31 -48.11
CA GLY A 1099 -6.81 10.11 -49.33
C GLY A 1099 -6.59 9.19 -50.54
N GLY A 1100 -7.17 9.53 -51.69
CA GLY A 1100 -6.74 8.97 -52.96
C GLY A 1100 -5.40 9.56 -53.36
N GLY A 1101 -4.56 8.77 -54.01
CA GLY A 1101 -3.25 9.22 -54.50
C GLY A 1101 -3.38 10.11 -55.73
N ASP A 1102 -2.37 10.95 -55.96
CA ASP A 1102 -2.34 11.85 -57.11
C ASP A 1102 -2.00 11.10 -58.40
N GLY A 1103 -2.62 11.51 -59.52
CA GLY A 1103 -2.13 11.23 -60.87
C GLY A 1103 -1.04 12.25 -61.24
N LEU A 1104 0.14 11.79 -61.65
CA LEU A 1104 1.29 12.68 -61.87
C LEU A 1104 1.32 13.38 -63.24
N PHE A 1105 2.03 14.51 -63.29
CA PHE A 1105 2.04 15.47 -64.40
C PHE A 1105 2.87 15.03 -65.62
N THR A 1106 2.29 15.19 -66.82
CA THR A 1106 2.94 15.11 -68.14
C THR A 1106 2.35 16.09 -69.14
N ASP A 1107 3.04 16.32 -70.27
CA ASP A 1107 2.58 17.17 -71.39
C ASP A 1107 1.54 16.50 -72.32
N ALA A 1108 1.05 15.31 -71.94
CA ALA A 1108 0.03 14.50 -72.61
C ALA A 1108 -0.84 13.78 -71.56
N ASP A 1109 -2.02 13.26 -71.97
CA ASP A 1109 -3.04 12.55 -71.18
C ASP A 1109 -2.54 12.00 -69.82
N GLY A 1110 -2.58 12.86 -68.80
CA GLY A 1110 -2.17 12.54 -67.44
C GLY A 1110 -3.15 11.60 -66.76
N GLY A 1111 -2.67 10.86 -65.75
CA GLY A 1111 -3.49 9.91 -65.01
C GLY A 1111 -4.59 10.59 -64.21
N ASP A 1112 -5.70 9.87 -64.02
CA ASP A 1112 -6.75 10.30 -63.09
C ASP A 1112 -6.23 10.27 -61.65
N GLY A 1113 -6.69 11.21 -60.83
CA GLY A 1113 -6.51 11.13 -59.38
C GLY A 1113 -7.34 10.00 -58.79
N GLY A 1114 -6.83 9.34 -57.74
CA GLY A 1114 -7.55 8.28 -57.05
C GLY A 1114 -8.76 8.82 -56.29
N ASP A 1115 -9.90 8.10 -56.34
CA ASP A 1115 -11.04 8.41 -55.47
C ASP A 1115 -10.63 8.28 -53.99
N GLY A 1116 -11.06 9.23 -53.16
CA GLY A 1116 -10.91 9.19 -51.72
C GLY A 1116 -11.78 8.10 -51.10
N GLY A 1117 -11.29 7.49 -50.02
CA GLY A 1117 -12.01 6.43 -49.32
C GLY A 1117 -13.30 6.93 -48.67
N ASN A 1118 -14.34 6.11 -48.63
CA ASN A 1118 -15.54 6.44 -47.86
C ASN A 1118 -15.24 6.39 -46.35
N GLY A 1119 -15.87 7.28 -45.59
CA GLY A 1119 -15.83 7.24 -44.13
C GLY A 1119 -16.66 6.08 -43.58
N GLY A 1120 -16.30 5.62 -42.38
CA GLY A 1120 -16.98 4.51 -41.71
C GLY A 1120 -18.43 4.81 -41.35
N SER A 1121 -19.33 3.85 -41.59
CA SER A 1121 -20.73 3.94 -41.17
C SER A 1121 -20.92 3.74 -39.66
N LEU A 1122 -22.10 4.17 -39.18
CA LEU A 1122 -22.61 4.08 -37.81
C LEU A 1122 -21.92 5.01 -36.78
N GLY A 1123 -22.63 5.26 -35.68
CA GLY A 1123 -22.19 6.17 -34.61
C GLY A 1123 -22.29 7.63 -35.03
N SER A 1124 -21.21 8.41 -34.96
CA SER A 1124 -21.17 9.76 -35.57
C SER A 1124 -21.00 9.76 -37.09
N GLY A 1125 -20.70 8.60 -37.68
CA GLY A 1125 -20.13 8.48 -39.02
C GLY A 1125 -18.68 9.00 -39.10
N GLY A 1126 -17.91 8.46 -40.04
CA GLY A 1126 -16.56 8.90 -40.37
C GLY A 1126 -16.52 9.91 -41.51
N ALA A 1127 -15.51 10.79 -41.54
CA ALA A 1127 -15.30 11.68 -42.68
C ALA A 1127 -14.80 10.89 -43.90
N GLY A 1128 -15.28 11.24 -45.09
CA GLY A 1128 -14.70 10.75 -46.33
C GLY A 1128 -13.28 11.30 -46.55
N GLY A 1129 -12.41 10.49 -47.16
CA GLY A 1129 -11.09 10.90 -47.58
C GLY A 1129 -11.12 11.84 -48.78
N LYS A 1130 -10.05 12.62 -48.97
CA LYS A 1130 -9.94 13.50 -50.13
C LYS A 1130 -9.60 12.74 -51.40
N GLY A 1131 -10.19 13.13 -52.52
CA GLY A 1131 -9.76 12.64 -53.83
C GLY A 1131 -8.37 13.19 -54.18
N GLY A 1132 -7.57 12.37 -54.88
CA GLY A 1132 -6.26 12.78 -55.38
C GLY A 1132 -6.36 13.78 -56.52
N ALA A 1133 -5.32 14.60 -56.68
CA ALA A 1133 -5.18 15.50 -57.82
C ALA A 1133 -4.99 14.72 -59.13
N ALA A 1134 -5.40 15.33 -60.25
CA ALA A 1134 -5.20 14.75 -61.58
C ALA A 1134 -3.91 15.25 -62.25
N GLY A 1135 -3.36 14.44 -63.15
CA GLY A 1135 -2.42 14.91 -64.16
C GLY A 1135 -3.13 15.77 -65.24
N GLN A 1136 -2.36 16.44 -66.10
CA GLN A 1136 -2.94 17.28 -67.15
C GLN A 1136 -3.82 16.46 -68.12
N GLY A 1137 -5.10 16.80 -68.22
CA GLY A 1137 -6.07 16.07 -69.07
C GLY A 1137 -6.74 14.87 -68.38
N GLY A 1138 -6.25 14.45 -67.20
CA GLY A 1138 -6.93 13.47 -66.35
C GLY A 1138 -8.08 14.08 -65.55
N THR A 1139 -8.91 13.23 -64.94
CA THR A 1139 -9.97 13.65 -64.02
C THR A 1139 -9.51 13.58 -62.56
N ALA A 1140 -9.87 14.58 -61.76
CA ALA A 1140 -9.55 14.55 -60.32
C ALA A 1140 -10.36 13.47 -59.62
N GLY A 1141 -9.74 12.80 -58.65
CA GLY A 1141 -10.43 11.81 -57.83
C GLY A 1141 -11.59 12.46 -57.08
N LYS A 1142 -12.66 11.71 -56.87
CA LYS A 1142 -13.79 12.20 -56.07
C LYS A 1142 -13.44 12.12 -54.59
N ASP A 1143 -13.83 13.14 -53.83
CA ASP A 1143 -13.89 13.02 -52.37
C ASP A 1143 -14.79 11.83 -52.00
N GLY A 1144 -14.33 10.99 -51.07
CA GLY A 1144 -15.10 9.88 -50.55
C GLY A 1144 -16.34 10.37 -49.81
N THR A 1145 -17.39 9.55 -49.77
CA THR A 1145 -18.61 9.94 -49.04
C THR A 1145 -18.38 9.82 -47.54
N PRO A 1146 -18.81 10.79 -46.71
CA PRO A 1146 -18.91 10.58 -45.27
C PRO A 1146 -19.79 9.36 -44.96
N GLY A 1147 -19.45 8.65 -43.90
CA GLY A 1147 -20.26 7.54 -43.41
C GLY A 1147 -21.60 8.03 -42.89
N SER A 1148 -22.66 7.25 -43.15
CA SER A 1148 -23.98 7.53 -42.56
C SER A 1148 -23.99 7.06 -41.09
N PRO A 1149 -24.48 7.90 -40.14
CA PRO A 1149 -24.65 7.52 -38.74
C PRO A 1149 -25.76 6.48 -38.54
#